data_AF-A0A7X5XN58-F1
#
_entry.id   AF-A0A7X5XN58-F1
#
_cell.length_a   1.000
_cell.length_b   1.000
_cell.length_c   1.000
_cell.angle_alpha   90.00
_cell.angle_beta   90.00
_cell.angle_gamma   90.00
#
_symmetry.space_group_name_H-M   'P 1'
#
loop_
_entity.id
_entity.type
_entity.pdbx_description
1 polymer ?
#
loop_
_entity_poly.entity_id
_entity_poly.type
_entity_poly.pdbx_seq_one_letter_code
_entity_poly.pdbx_strand_id
1 'polypeptide(L)'
;MNQDRVTKWRRGKAAFSAALLASGGLALVAATPALIAQEPPKPQPKPIATSEYRVGDFVVALRTDTQTLARLSPGAEPGFSFVPTAREAERAGDGYNHIGDLNLRVRTPGGTWRDFASAQTRRAIRPLPAGGTTIAAADITASMGRDAPFSVERRWFDDKGLLGLSFRIANRSDRPLEIGALGMPMVFDNILIDRSLDQAHTQASFVDPYIGRDAGYLQVTRLNGHGPALLVLPRGKGSALEAYSPLKNPREAEPGSIFTDKSPRGQTSEGFYDWTVHSAGLAEREWKDVGEQWNMPTSRTLAPGEAIEVGVRLVQAPSIRAIESTLIANKRPVAIGIPGYVVPMDQQASLFVKAPSRIVSIKSHPAGAVEATSAGSVKGWARLAIRGRQWGPVRLTIAYADGTKQTVSYYVTKPADEAVADLGRFATTKQWYEGRNDPFGRSPAILTYDKEAKKIVDVEPRVWIAGMSDEGGGGSWVAAAIKQLDNPDAAEVAKIERLVDETVVGNLQVADGPKAGAVKKSLFYYDPAKFPEAYDAFPADKWKSWTSWDAKGAGDLGRAYNYPHVAIGHWVLYRTARNHPGLVKRHDWRWYLEKAHQTTVAMMRDAPYYAEFGLMEGDVFVDILKDLKREGMTAEAAEMEALMKKRADHWRTLKYPFGSEMPWDSTGQPEVYAWMRYFGFAPQAEATREVILGYDPTIPSWAYNGNARRYWDFLYGGKYARIERQIHHYGSALNAVPLFDAFRRDPADLHLLRVAYGGMMGGITNIDQEGFSSAAFHAWPDMMKWDPYSGDYGMGFYGHAIASATYVVDDPTFGWLGFGGDVTAAKGSISITPKDSARARLFIAPAGQWITLEAGKIARATYTPATGRIELTLDPANRHTPHARLFVEATTEAARPMTVAGAKAERGGFTIPLAAEPVTIALTPR
;
A
#
# COMPACT_ATOMS: atom_id res chain seq x y z
N MET A 1 0.95 18.29 -10.44
CA MET A 1 0.09 19.48 -10.56
C MET A 1 0.15 20.02 -11.99
N ASN A 2 -0.94 19.98 -12.74
CA ASN A 2 -0.97 20.36 -14.16
C ASN A 2 -0.95 21.91 -14.29
N GLN A 3 0.15 22.46 -14.83
CA GLN A 3 0.49 23.89 -14.80
C GLN A 3 -0.49 24.82 -15.54
N ASP A 4 -1.42 24.30 -16.34
CA ASP A 4 -2.28 25.15 -17.17
C ASP A 4 -3.40 25.88 -16.43
N ARG A 5 -3.79 25.43 -15.23
CA ARG A 5 -4.89 26.06 -14.47
C ARG A 5 -4.45 27.24 -13.60
N VAL A 6 -3.19 27.30 -13.16
CA VAL A 6 -2.71 28.36 -12.26
C VAL A 6 -2.27 29.61 -13.04
N THR A 7 -1.76 29.42 -14.27
CA THR A 7 -1.22 30.52 -15.09
C THR A 7 -2.32 31.44 -15.66
N LYS A 8 -3.52 30.91 -15.93
CA LYS A 8 -4.66 31.70 -16.42
C LYS A 8 -5.29 32.61 -15.35
N TRP A 9 -5.16 32.28 -14.07
CA TRP A 9 -5.74 33.11 -12.99
C TRP A 9 -4.88 34.34 -12.66
N ARG A 10 -3.56 34.29 -12.92
CA ARG A 10 -2.63 35.38 -12.60
C ARG A 10 -2.61 36.56 -13.60
N ARG A 11 -3.18 36.42 -14.81
CA ARG A 11 -3.18 37.49 -15.82
C ARG A 11 -4.37 38.46 -15.74
N GLY A 12 -5.35 38.21 -14.87
CA GLY A 12 -6.55 39.05 -14.72
C GLY A 12 -6.48 40.20 -13.71
N LYS A 13 -5.33 40.43 -13.04
CA LYS A 13 -5.20 41.45 -11.98
C LYS A 13 -4.04 42.45 -12.21
N ALA A 14 -3.79 42.81 -13.46
CA ALA A 14 -2.78 43.81 -13.81
C ALA A 14 -3.34 44.84 -14.81
N ALA A 15 -4.49 45.41 -14.52
CA ALA A 15 -4.96 46.65 -15.11
C ALA A 15 -6.13 47.14 -14.25
N PHE A 16 -5.84 47.93 -13.21
CA PHE A 16 -6.70 48.97 -12.64
C PHE A 16 -6.10 49.43 -11.31
N SER A 17 -5.22 50.43 -11.39
CA SER A 17 -4.87 51.32 -10.28
C SER A 17 -4.34 52.63 -10.85
N ALA A 18 -5.21 53.63 -10.99
CA ALA A 18 -4.86 55.05 -10.89
C ALA A 18 -6.13 55.91 -10.90
N ALA A 19 -6.48 56.48 -9.73
CA ALA A 19 -6.98 57.84 -9.49
C ALA A 19 -8.00 57.89 -8.34
N LEU A 20 -7.62 58.56 -7.24
CA LEU A 20 -8.51 59.03 -6.18
C LEU A 20 -9.36 60.22 -6.65
N LEU A 21 -10.61 60.34 -6.19
CA LEU A 21 -11.13 61.44 -5.33
C LEU A 21 -12.66 61.54 -5.34
N ALA A 22 -13.20 61.81 -4.15
CA ALA A 22 -14.44 62.54 -3.81
C ALA A 22 -15.83 61.87 -3.92
N SER A 23 -16.52 61.94 -2.76
CA SER A 23 -17.97 62.18 -2.52
C SER A 23 -19.02 61.18 -3.02
N GLY A 24 -19.71 60.56 -2.05
CA GLY A 24 -21.18 60.57 -1.91
C GLY A 24 -22.03 59.77 -2.91
N GLY A 25 -22.84 58.85 -2.39
CA GLY A 25 -24.06 58.39 -3.05
C GLY A 25 -24.28 56.88 -3.03
N LEU A 26 -25.40 56.45 -2.45
CA LEU A 26 -25.94 55.11 -2.64
C LEU A 26 -26.13 54.80 -4.14
N ALA A 27 -25.66 53.65 -4.59
CA ALA A 27 -26.11 53.02 -5.82
C ALA A 27 -26.15 51.50 -5.67
N LEU A 28 -27.31 50.92 -5.95
CA LEU A 28 -27.51 49.48 -6.12
C LEU A 28 -26.50 48.93 -7.14
N VAL A 29 -25.72 47.93 -6.76
CA VAL A 29 -24.91 47.16 -7.71
C VAL A 29 -25.63 45.85 -8.01
N ALA A 30 -26.13 45.76 -9.24
CA ALA A 30 -26.65 44.56 -9.85
C ALA A 30 -25.59 43.45 -9.87
N ALA A 31 -26.01 42.23 -9.53
CA ALA A 31 -25.18 41.03 -9.69
C ALA A 31 -24.83 40.84 -11.18
N THR A 32 -23.56 41.01 -11.53
CA THR A 32 -23.03 40.56 -12.81
C THR A 32 -22.72 39.06 -12.70
N PRO A 33 -23.28 38.21 -13.58
CA PRO A 33 -22.88 36.81 -13.65
C PRO A 33 -21.43 36.76 -14.12
N ALA A 34 -20.55 36.18 -13.32
CA ALA A 34 -19.19 35.89 -13.72
C ALA A 34 -19.23 35.05 -15.00
N LEU A 35 -18.69 35.58 -16.09
CA LEU A 35 -18.41 34.83 -17.31
C LEU A 35 -17.45 33.68 -16.95
N ILE A 36 -18.02 32.49 -16.75
CA ILE A 36 -17.29 31.24 -16.89
C ILE A 36 -16.83 31.22 -18.35
N ALA A 37 -15.54 31.42 -18.59
CA ALA A 37 -14.96 31.09 -19.87
C ALA A 37 -15.20 29.59 -20.09
N GLN A 38 -16.20 29.25 -20.91
CA GLN A 38 -16.39 27.90 -21.39
C GLN A 38 -15.09 27.50 -22.09
N GLU A 39 -14.36 26.54 -21.50
CA GLU A 39 -13.32 25.85 -22.25
C GLU A 39 -13.95 25.33 -23.54
N PRO A 40 -13.29 25.50 -24.71
CA PRO A 40 -13.81 24.97 -25.94
C PRO A 40 -14.11 23.47 -25.74
N PRO A 41 -15.29 22.98 -26.15
CA PRO A 41 -15.65 21.59 -25.95
C PRO A 41 -14.56 20.71 -26.52
N LYS A 42 -13.98 19.84 -25.68
CA LYS A 42 -13.01 18.84 -26.13
C LYS A 42 -13.65 18.09 -27.31
N PRO A 43 -12.93 17.87 -28.43
CA PRO A 43 -13.46 17.10 -29.55
C PRO A 43 -14.00 15.77 -29.02
N GLN A 44 -15.30 15.52 -29.13
CA GLN A 44 -15.88 14.25 -28.70
C GLN A 44 -15.59 13.22 -29.77
N PRO A 45 -14.80 12.18 -29.48
CA PRO A 45 -14.56 11.12 -30.45
C PRO A 45 -15.89 10.40 -30.73
N LYS A 46 -16.09 9.98 -31.98
CA LYS A 46 -17.32 9.31 -32.39
C LYS A 46 -17.50 8.02 -31.60
N PRO A 47 -18.73 7.70 -31.14
CA PRO A 47 -19.00 6.42 -30.50
C PRO A 47 -18.61 5.24 -31.40
N ILE A 48 -18.07 4.18 -30.78
CA ILE A 48 -17.72 2.95 -31.48
C ILE A 48 -18.92 2.01 -31.48
N ALA A 49 -19.23 1.46 -32.66
CA ALA A 49 -20.31 0.48 -32.80
C ALA A 49 -19.94 -0.82 -32.08
N THR A 50 -20.84 -1.31 -31.23
CA THR A 50 -20.66 -2.53 -30.43
C THR A 50 -21.82 -3.50 -30.64
N SER A 51 -21.58 -4.78 -30.33
CA SER A 51 -22.60 -5.82 -30.21
C SER A 51 -22.70 -6.23 -28.75
N GLU A 52 -23.92 -6.20 -28.21
CA GLU A 52 -24.19 -6.56 -26.82
C GLU A 52 -24.51 -8.04 -26.65
N TYR A 53 -24.07 -8.61 -25.53
CA TYR A 53 -24.29 -9.98 -25.12
C TYR A 53 -24.61 -10.02 -23.62
N ARG A 54 -25.33 -11.07 -23.20
CA ARG A 54 -25.46 -11.44 -21.79
C ARG A 54 -24.80 -12.79 -21.59
N VAL A 55 -23.90 -12.88 -20.61
CA VAL A 55 -23.21 -14.12 -20.24
C VAL A 55 -23.30 -14.26 -18.74
N GLY A 56 -24.16 -15.17 -18.28
CA GLY A 56 -24.54 -15.25 -16.87
C GLY A 56 -25.02 -13.89 -16.36
N ASP A 57 -24.39 -13.42 -15.27
CA ASP A 57 -24.71 -12.13 -14.66
C ASP A 57 -23.98 -10.94 -15.31
N PHE A 58 -23.20 -11.13 -16.37
CA PHE A 58 -22.52 -10.01 -17.04
C PHE A 58 -23.35 -9.42 -18.19
N VAL A 59 -23.33 -8.08 -18.27
CA VAL A 59 -23.64 -7.34 -19.49
C VAL A 59 -22.33 -7.04 -20.20
N VAL A 60 -22.20 -7.59 -21.41
CA VAL A 60 -20.96 -7.58 -22.19
C VAL A 60 -21.21 -6.85 -23.50
N ALA A 61 -20.26 -6.03 -23.94
CA ALA A 61 -20.29 -5.47 -25.29
C ALA A 61 -18.93 -5.67 -25.96
N LEU A 62 -18.95 -6.20 -27.19
CA LEU A 62 -17.76 -6.34 -28.03
C LEU A 62 -17.81 -5.30 -29.15
N ARG A 63 -16.67 -4.69 -29.47
CA ARG A 63 -16.59 -3.79 -30.62
C ARG A 63 -16.86 -4.55 -31.92
N THR A 64 -17.56 -3.93 -32.86
CA THR A 64 -17.87 -4.56 -34.15
C THR A 64 -16.68 -4.61 -35.11
N ASP A 65 -15.74 -3.67 -34.99
CA ASP A 65 -14.57 -3.53 -35.85
C ASP A 65 -13.43 -4.47 -35.47
N THR A 66 -13.20 -4.64 -34.17
CA THR A 66 -12.07 -5.42 -33.64
C THR A 66 -12.50 -6.64 -32.86
N GLN A 67 -13.77 -6.80 -32.47
CA GLN A 67 -14.25 -7.85 -31.53
C GLN A 67 -13.49 -7.88 -30.18
N THR A 68 -12.93 -6.76 -29.74
CA THR A 68 -12.38 -6.60 -28.37
C THR A 68 -13.45 -6.09 -27.41
N LEU A 69 -13.21 -6.26 -26.11
CA LEU A 69 -14.17 -5.91 -25.05
C LEU A 69 -14.30 -4.38 -24.89
N ALA A 70 -15.52 -3.86 -25.08
CA ALA A 70 -15.87 -2.45 -24.87
C ALA A 70 -16.67 -2.24 -23.57
N ARG A 71 -17.35 -3.28 -23.08
CA ARG A 71 -18.09 -3.25 -21.81
C ARG A 71 -18.05 -4.56 -21.08
N LEU A 72 -17.89 -4.47 -19.76
CA LEU A 72 -18.01 -5.58 -18.82
C LEU A 72 -18.64 -5.06 -17.53
N SER A 73 -19.96 -5.12 -17.45
CA SER A 73 -20.74 -4.65 -16.31
C SER A 73 -21.35 -5.84 -15.56
N PRO A 74 -21.34 -5.85 -14.21
CA PRO A 74 -22.24 -6.70 -13.47
C PRO A 74 -23.69 -6.35 -13.81
N GLY A 75 -24.55 -7.35 -13.97
CA GLY A 75 -25.96 -7.16 -14.30
C GLY A 75 -26.74 -6.44 -13.21
N ALA A 76 -26.33 -6.61 -11.95
CA ALA A 76 -26.87 -5.90 -10.80
C ALA A 76 -26.39 -4.43 -10.70
N GLU A 77 -25.31 -4.08 -11.41
CA GLU A 77 -24.67 -2.76 -11.36
C GLU A 77 -24.39 -2.26 -12.78
N PRO A 78 -25.43 -2.11 -13.63
CA PRO A 78 -25.24 -1.80 -15.05
C PRO A 78 -24.59 -0.42 -15.26
N GLY A 79 -24.69 0.50 -14.31
CA GLY A 79 -24.03 1.82 -14.38
C GLY A 79 -22.50 1.79 -14.22
N PHE A 80 -21.95 0.67 -13.75
CA PHE A 80 -20.51 0.46 -13.57
C PHE A 80 -19.95 -0.48 -14.65
N SER A 81 -18.69 -0.32 -15.04
CA SER A 81 -17.98 -1.23 -15.94
C SER A 81 -16.57 -1.45 -15.43
N PHE A 82 -16.11 -2.70 -15.43
CA PHE A 82 -14.73 -3.04 -15.05
C PHE A 82 -13.71 -2.56 -16.09
N VAL A 83 -14.14 -2.36 -17.35
CA VAL A 83 -13.28 -1.83 -18.42
C VAL A 83 -13.59 -0.35 -18.70
N PRO A 84 -12.68 0.42 -19.33
CA PRO A 84 -12.86 1.86 -19.59
C PRO A 84 -13.98 2.24 -20.59
N THR A 85 -15.20 1.74 -20.43
CA THR A 85 -16.34 1.95 -21.36
C THR A 85 -16.63 3.42 -21.59
N ALA A 86 -16.55 4.26 -20.56
CA ALA A 86 -16.76 5.71 -20.68
C ALA A 86 -15.62 6.45 -21.41
N ARG A 87 -14.53 5.76 -21.75
CA ARG A 87 -13.36 6.27 -22.48
C ARG A 87 -13.16 5.52 -23.81
N GLU A 88 -14.10 4.66 -24.20
CA GLU A 88 -13.96 3.76 -25.35
C GLU A 88 -13.68 4.52 -26.67
N ALA A 89 -14.39 5.63 -26.89
CA ALA A 89 -14.22 6.42 -28.10
C ALA A 89 -12.83 7.08 -28.20
N GLU A 90 -12.25 7.49 -27.06
CA GLU A 90 -10.89 8.07 -26.99
C GLU A 90 -9.79 7.04 -27.25
N ARG A 91 -10.09 5.77 -26.92
CA ARG A 91 -9.17 4.64 -27.01
C ARG A 91 -9.31 3.83 -28.29
N ALA A 92 -10.08 4.30 -29.27
CA ALA A 92 -10.50 3.44 -30.36
C ALA A 92 -9.46 3.11 -31.43
N GLY A 93 -8.35 3.86 -31.48
CA GLY A 93 -7.33 3.77 -32.52
C GLY A 93 -6.17 2.82 -32.22
N ASP A 94 -5.18 2.87 -33.11
CA ASP A 94 -3.91 2.14 -33.03
C ASP A 94 -3.11 2.53 -31.77
N GLY A 95 -2.54 1.52 -31.11
CA GLY A 95 -1.69 1.64 -29.92
C GLY A 95 -2.46 1.73 -28.59
N TYR A 96 -3.79 1.59 -28.60
CA TYR A 96 -4.59 1.43 -27.38
C TYR A 96 -5.02 -0.02 -27.24
N ASN A 97 -4.65 -0.67 -26.14
CA ASN A 97 -5.01 -2.06 -25.89
C ASN A 97 -6.42 -2.19 -25.32
N HIS A 98 -7.04 -3.34 -25.54
CA HIS A 98 -8.29 -3.77 -24.92
C HIS A 98 -8.18 -5.24 -24.50
N ILE A 99 -9.05 -5.68 -23.59
CA ILE A 99 -9.19 -7.12 -23.32
C ILE A 99 -9.70 -7.79 -24.61
N GLY A 100 -8.93 -8.74 -25.12
CA GLY A 100 -9.14 -9.34 -26.44
C GLY A 100 -8.08 -8.97 -27.49
N ASP A 101 -7.09 -8.15 -27.13
CA ASP A 101 -5.83 -8.01 -27.87
C ASP A 101 -4.79 -9.08 -27.44
N LEU A 102 -3.71 -9.22 -28.20
CA LEU A 102 -2.64 -10.22 -27.97
C LEU A 102 -1.26 -9.67 -28.35
N ASN A 103 -0.26 -9.92 -27.49
CA ASN A 103 1.15 -9.61 -27.69
C ASN A 103 1.98 -10.90 -27.80
N LEU A 104 2.79 -11.03 -28.85
CA LEU A 104 3.63 -12.19 -29.13
C LEU A 104 5.06 -11.78 -29.45
N ARG A 105 6.04 -12.40 -28.79
CA ARG A 105 7.45 -12.40 -29.21
C ARG A 105 7.82 -13.79 -29.67
N VAL A 106 8.28 -13.91 -30.91
CA VAL A 106 8.59 -15.20 -31.53
C VAL A 106 9.94 -15.21 -32.23
N ARG A 107 10.54 -16.39 -32.39
CA ARG A 107 11.72 -16.63 -33.23
C ARG A 107 11.65 -18.03 -33.86
N THR A 108 12.46 -18.26 -34.89
CA THR A 108 12.96 -19.62 -35.14
C THR A 108 13.92 -19.99 -34.01
N PRO A 109 13.91 -21.21 -33.43
CA PRO A 109 14.83 -21.57 -32.36
C PRO A 109 16.28 -21.16 -32.66
N GLY A 110 16.91 -20.44 -31.73
CA GLY A 110 18.28 -19.88 -31.88
C GLY A 110 18.39 -18.62 -32.76
N GLY A 111 17.30 -18.14 -33.35
CA GLY A 111 17.26 -16.91 -34.14
C GLY A 111 16.92 -15.64 -33.34
N THR A 112 16.73 -14.52 -34.04
CA THR A 112 16.40 -13.22 -33.44
C THR A 112 14.91 -13.11 -33.09
N TRP A 113 14.62 -12.52 -31.94
CA TRP A 113 13.26 -12.20 -31.50
C TRP A 113 12.57 -11.20 -32.42
N ARG A 114 11.31 -11.48 -32.77
CA ARG A 114 10.40 -10.60 -33.50
C ARG A 114 9.14 -10.38 -32.67
N ASP A 115 8.75 -9.11 -32.52
CA ASP A 115 7.58 -8.71 -31.74
C ASP A 115 6.37 -8.48 -32.65
N PHE A 116 5.19 -8.89 -32.20
CA PHE A 116 3.91 -8.74 -32.86
C PHE A 116 2.83 -8.36 -31.82
N ALA A 117 2.00 -7.36 -32.11
CA ALA A 117 0.98 -6.88 -31.17
C ALA A 117 -0.29 -6.48 -31.92
N SER A 118 -1.44 -7.07 -31.56
CA SER A 118 -2.70 -6.83 -32.28
C SER A 118 -3.24 -5.40 -32.15
N ALA A 119 -2.86 -4.70 -31.08
CA ALA A 119 -3.28 -3.32 -30.84
C ALA A 119 -2.41 -2.30 -31.58
N GLN A 120 -1.20 -2.66 -32.02
CA GLN A 120 -0.22 -1.71 -32.57
C GLN A 120 -0.69 -1.08 -33.89
N THR A 121 -1.27 -1.88 -34.78
CA THR A 121 -1.84 -1.42 -36.05
C THR A 121 -3.07 -2.26 -36.38
N ARG A 122 -4.25 -1.72 -36.07
CA ARG A 122 -5.52 -2.43 -36.22
C ARG A 122 -5.85 -2.60 -37.70
N ARG A 123 -6.29 -3.80 -38.06
CA ARG A 123 -6.80 -4.16 -39.39
C ARG A 123 -8.18 -4.78 -39.24
N ALA A 124 -8.96 -4.73 -40.33
CA ALA A 124 -10.25 -5.39 -40.38
C ALA A 124 -10.10 -6.88 -40.01
N ILE A 125 -10.87 -7.32 -39.02
CA ILE A 125 -10.93 -8.72 -38.63
C ILE A 125 -11.67 -9.52 -39.71
N ARG A 126 -11.39 -10.83 -39.80
CA ARG A 126 -12.23 -11.75 -40.57
C ARG A 126 -13.11 -12.53 -39.60
N PRO A 127 -14.43 -12.26 -39.53
CA PRO A 127 -15.33 -13.02 -38.67
C PRO A 127 -15.28 -14.52 -39.00
N LEU A 128 -15.32 -15.34 -37.96
CA LEU A 128 -15.41 -16.80 -38.06
C LEU A 128 -16.80 -17.24 -37.56
N PRO A 129 -17.27 -18.45 -37.92
CA PRO A 129 -18.55 -18.95 -37.44
C PRO A 129 -18.66 -18.90 -35.91
N ALA A 130 -19.76 -18.32 -35.43
CA ALA A 130 -20.18 -18.31 -34.04
C ALA A 130 -21.49 -19.09 -33.89
N GLY A 131 -21.70 -19.73 -32.73
CA GLY A 131 -22.83 -20.62 -32.48
C GLY A 131 -22.58 -21.54 -31.28
N GLY A 132 -23.65 -22.09 -30.71
CA GLY A 132 -23.56 -22.87 -29.47
C GLY A 132 -23.04 -22.00 -28.31
N THR A 133 -21.92 -22.41 -27.70
CA THR A 133 -21.27 -21.65 -26.62
C THR A 133 -20.35 -20.53 -27.11
N THR A 134 -20.01 -20.48 -28.40
CA THR A 134 -19.18 -19.40 -28.95
C THR A 134 -20.05 -18.21 -29.33
N ILE A 135 -19.90 -17.09 -28.64
CA ILE A 135 -20.70 -15.87 -28.87
C ILE A 135 -20.10 -14.97 -29.95
N ALA A 136 -18.77 -15.00 -30.14
CA ALA A 136 -18.08 -14.28 -31.20
C ALA A 136 -16.74 -14.95 -31.51
N ALA A 137 -16.34 -14.98 -32.79
CA ALA A 137 -15.05 -15.47 -33.21
C ALA A 137 -14.53 -14.68 -34.42
N ALA A 138 -13.21 -14.50 -34.49
CA ALA A 138 -12.56 -13.89 -35.64
C ALA A 138 -11.10 -14.33 -35.79
N ASP A 139 -10.64 -14.35 -37.04
CA ASP A 139 -9.22 -14.35 -37.38
C ASP A 139 -8.71 -12.90 -37.28
N ILE A 140 -7.72 -12.71 -36.40
CA ILE A 140 -7.11 -11.41 -36.11
C ILE A 140 -5.68 -11.29 -36.64
N THR A 141 -5.22 -12.28 -37.43
CA THR A 141 -3.82 -12.37 -37.91
C THR A 141 -3.37 -11.08 -38.62
N ALA A 142 -4.26 -10.44 -39.37
CA ALA A 142 -3.97 -9.19 -40.07
C ALA A 142 -3.56 -8.04 -39.14
N SER A 143 -4.08 -8.01 -37.91
CA SER A 143 -3.72 -6.99 -36.92
C SER A 143 -2.41 -7.29 -36.19
N MET A 144 -1.84 -8.50 -36.30
CA MET A 144 -0.59 -8.85 -35.63
C MET A 144 0.64 -8.18 -36.26
N GLY A 145 0.51 -7.66 -37.49
CA GLY A 145 1.58 -7.04 -38.25
C GLY A 145 1.83 -7.74 -39.59
N ARG A 146 2.78 -7.22 -40.38
CA ARG A 146 3.18 -7.84 -41.65
C ARG A 146 4.03 -9.09 -41.39
N ASP A 147 3.91 -10.08 -42.28
CA ASP A 147 4.77 -11.28 -42.32
C ASP A 147 4.81 -12.08 -41.01
N ALA A 148 3.66 -12.18 -40.32
CA ALA A 148 3.52 -13.03 -39.14
C ALA A 148 3.68 -14.52 -39.52
N PRO A 149 4.63 -15.27 -38.93
CA PRO A 149 4.85 -16.69 -39.25
C PRO A 149 3.81 -17.62 -38.62
N PHE A 150 2.69 -17.06 -38.15
CA PHE A 150 1.62 -17.75 -37.43
C PHE A 150 0.27 -17.13 -37.80
N SER A 151 -0.82 -17.85 -37.50
CA SER A 151 -2.18 -17.29 -37.50
C SER A 151 -2.75 -17.22 -36.09
N VAL A 152 -3.60 -16.23 -35.84
CA VAL A 152 -4.29 -16.04 -34.55
C VAL A 152 -5.79 -15.99 -34.76
N GLU A 153 -6.51 -16.92 -34.14
CA GLU A 153 -7.96 -16.87 -34.01
C GLU A 153 -8.33 -16.48 -32.58
N ARG A 154 -9.17 -15.45 -32.42
CA ARG A 154 -9.77 -15.08 -31.14
C ARG A 154 -11.19 -15.61 -31.05
N ARG A 155 -11.58 -16.14 -29.89
CA ARG A 155 -12.93 -16.62 -29.60
C ARG A 155 -13.40 -16.16 -28.22
N TRP A 156 -14.65 -15.73 -28.16
CA TRP A 156 -15.39 -15.41 -26.94
C TRP A 156 -16.44 -16.50 -26.70
N PHE A 157 -16.61 -16.90 -25.44
CA PHE A 157 -17.50 -18.00 -25.05
C PHE A 157 -18.44 -17.61 -23.92
N ASP A 158 -19.63 -18.21 -23.95
CA ASP A 158 -20.46 -18.44 -22.79
C ASP A 158 -20.18 -19.87 -22.27
N ASP A 159 -19.24 -19.98 -21.34
CA ASP A 159 -18.87 -21.24 -20.69
C ASP A 159 -19.76 -21.47 -19.44
N LYS A 160 -21.05 -21.76 -19.67
CA LYS A 160 -22.07 -21.99 -18.62
C LYS A 160 -22.29 -20.78 -17.71
N GLY A 161 -22.49 -19.61 -18.31
CA GLY A 161 -22.66 -18.33 -17.62
C GLY A 161 -21.35 -17.64 -17.24
N LEU A 162 -20.20 -18.21 -17.61
CA LEU A 162 -18.88 -17.60 -17.40
C LEU A 162 -18.33 -17.09 -18.73
N LEU A 163 -17.95 -15.82 -18.79
CA LEU A 163 -17.38 -15.23 -20.00
C LEU A 163 -15.96 -15.76 -20.21
N GLY A 164 -15.74 -16.48 -21.30
CA GLY A 164 -14.44 -17.01 -21.72
C GLY A 164 -13.84 -16.22 -22.87
N LEU A 165 -12.51 -16.08 -22.88
CA LEU A 165 -11.71 -15.56 -23.99
C LEU A 165 -10.60 -16.56 -24.29
N SER A 166 -10.39 -16.91 -25.56
CA SER A 166 -9.24 -17.70 -25.99
C SER A 166 -8.62 -17.20 -27.28
N PHE A 167 -7.32 -17.49 -27.43
CA PHE A 167 -6.55 -17.35 -28.66
C PHE A 167 -6.00 -18.70 -29.08
N ARG A 168 -6.31 -19.11 -30.31
CA ARG A 168 -5.63 -20.22 -30.98
C ARG A 168 -4.51 -19.66 -31.85
N ILE A 169 -3.27 -20.02 -31.54
CA ILE A 169 -2.07 -19.57 -32.24
C ILE A 169 -1.50 -20.78 -32.98
N ALA A 170 -1.45 -20.73 -34.31
CA ALA A 170 -0.97 -21.83 -35.14
C ALA A 170 0.26 -21.41 -35.95
N ASN A 171 1.31 -22.22 -35.94
CA ASN A 171 2.50 -22.00 -36.75
C ASN A 171 2.17 -22.22 -38.23
N ARG A 172 2.38 -21.18 -39.06
CA ARG A 172 2.13 -21.19 -40.51
C ARG A 172 3.41 -21.28 -41.34
N SER A 173 4.57 -21.29 -40.69
CA SER A 173 5.84 -21.50 -41.35
C SER A 173 6.15 -22.98 -41.53
N ASP A 174 7.16 -23.26 -42.36
CA ASP A 174 7.74 -24.58 -42.61
C ASP A 174 8.81 -24.97 -41.57
N ARG A 175 9.05 -24.14 -40.56
CA ARG A 175 10.06 -24.33 -39.51
C ARG A 175 9.45 -24.28 -38.11
N PRO A 176 10.12 -24.83 -37.09
CA PRO A 176 9.69 -24.63 -35.71
C PRO A 176 9.63 -23.14 -35.34
N LEU A 177 8.60 -22.76 -34.59
CA LEU A 177 8.37 -21.41 -34.09
C LEU A 177 8.41 -21.41 -32.57
N GLU A 178 9.37 -20.72 -31.97
CA GLU A 178 9.45 -20.51 -30.54
C GLU A 178 8.72 -19.23 -30.14
N ILE A 179 7.83 -19.32 -29.16
CA ILE A 179 7.12 -18.22 -28.51
C ILE A 179 7.83 -17.93 -27.18
N GLY A 180 8.52 -16.79 -27.11
CA GLY A 180 9.25 -16.33 -25.94
C GLY A 180 8.49 -15.31 -25.09
N ALA A 181 7.55 -14.57 -25.67
CA ALA A 181 6.59 -13.77 -24.92
C ALA A 181 5.18 -14.04 -25.43
N LEU A 182 4.25 -14.25 -24.51
CA LEU A 182 2.83 -14.37 -24.80
C LEU A 182 2.06 -13.58 -23.74
N GLY A 183 1.64 -12.37 -24.11
CA GLY A 183 0.90 -11.44 -23.25
C GLY A 183 -0.54 -11.22 -23.74
N MET A 184 -1.49 -11.20 -22.82
CA MET A 184 -2.87 -10.77 -23.07
C MET A 184 -3.13 -9.48 -22.28
N PRO A 185 -3.33 -8.33 -22.93
CA PRO A 185 -3.60 -7.06 -22.25
C PRO A 185 -4.83 -7.09 -21.35
N MET A 186 -4.63 -6.72 -20.08
CA MET A 186 -5.67 -6.68 -19.04
C MET A 186 -6.02 -5.22 -18.71
N VAL A 187 -6.96 -4.68 -19.49
CA VAL A 187 -7.31 -3.26 -19.49
C VAL A 187 -8.55 -3.02 -18.64
N PHE A 188 -8.33 -2.82 -17.33
CA PHE A 188 -9.37 -2.48 -16.35
C PHE A 188 -9.35 -1.00 -16.01
N ASP A 189 -10.51 -0.39 -15.75
CA ASP A 189 -10.65 1.07 -15.63
C ASP A 189 -10.01 1.66 -14.38
N ASN A 190 -8.72 1.99 -14.46
CA ASN A 190 -7.99 2.79 -13.48
C ASN A 190 -7.72 4.23 -13.94
N ILE A 191 -8.41 4.71 -14.99
CA ILE A 191 -8.20 6.06 -15.53
C ILE A 191 -9.03 7.07 -14.72
N LEU A 192 -8.38 7.75 -13.78
CA LEU A 192 -9.00 8.75 -12.91
C LEU A 192 -8.88 10.18 -13.46
N ILE A 193 -8.22 10.35 -14.61
CA ILE A 193 -8.06 11.63 -15.29
C ILE A 193 -9.43 12.29 -15.50
N ASP A 194 -9.50 13.55 -15.10
CA ASP A 194 -10.68 14.42 -15.17
C ASP A 194 -11.92 13.91 -14.41
N ARG A 195 -11.78 12.93 -13.51
CA ARG A 195 -12.85 12.50 -12.60
C ARG A 195 -12.83 13.35 -11.33
N SER A 196 -13.99 13.63 -10.76
CA SER A 196 -14.09 13.98 -9.34
C SER A 196 -13.83 12.77 -8.46
N LEU A 197 -13.61 12.98 -7.18
CA LEU A 197 -13.45 11.90 -6.20
C LEU A 197 -14.65 10.94 -6.21
N ASP A 198 -15.87 11.49 -6.21
CA ASP A 198 -17.10 10.70 -6.28
C ASP A 198 -17.21 9.87 -7.56
N GLN A 199 -16.82 10.45 -8.70
CA GLN A 199 -16.81 9.74 -9.98
C GLN A 199 -15.76 8.64 -10.00
N ALA A 200 -14.55 8.88 -9.47
CA ALA A 200 -13.51 7.87 -9.36
C ALA A 200 -13.99 6.65 -8.56
N HIS A 201 -14.51 6.85 -7.35
CA HIS A 201 -14.96 5.75 -6.50
C HIS A 201 -16.18 5.00 -7.01
N THR A 202 -17.03 5.65 -7.81
CA THR A 202 -18.23 5.02 -8.38
C THR A 202 -17.98 4.31 -9.71
N GLN A 203 -16.99 4.74 -10.50
CA GLN A 203 -16.81 4.29 -11.88
C GLN A 203 -15.52 3.51 -12.13
N ALA A 204 -14.48 3.68 -11.31
CA ALA A 204 -13.19 3.04 -11.53
C ALA A 204 -13.05 1.73 -10.74
N SER A 205 -12.02 0.96 -11.10
CA SER A 205 -11.58 -0.24 -10.40
C SER A 205 -10.06 -0.34 -10.36
N PHE A 206 -9.57 -1.17 -9.45
CA PHE A 206 -8.17 -1.55 -9.36
C PHE A 206 -7.98 -3.04 -9.54
N VAL A 207 -6.80 -3.44 -10.03
CA VAL A 207 -6.49 -4.82 -10.41
C VAL A 207 -5.21 -5.33 -9.77
N ASP A 208 -5.31 -6.30 -8.88
CA ASP A 208 -4.15 -6.86 -8.18
C ASP A 208 -3.88 -8.32 -8.60
N PRO A 209 -2.62 -8.67 -8.93
CA PRO A 209 -2.28 -9.97 -9.47
C PRO A 209 -1.85 -10.98 -8.39
N TYR A 210 -2.43 -12.18 -8.41
CA TYR A 210 -1.79 -13.35 -7.85
C TYR A 210 -0.98 -14.06 -8.93
N ILE A 211 0.32 -13.79 -9.00
CA ILE A 211 1.26 -14.38 -9.98
C ILE A 211 1.63 -15.83 -9.61
N GLY A 212 0.61 -16.65 -9.33
CA GLY A 212 0.69 -18.01 -8.78
C GLY A 212 0.76 -19.13 -9.82
N ARG A 213 1.18 -18.84 -11.05
CA ARG A 213 1.17 -19.76 -12.22
C ARG A 213 -0.22 -20.31 -12.52
N ASP A 214 -0.41 -21.63 -12.47
CA ASP A 214 -1.69 -22.24 -12.79
C ASP A 214 -2.75 -21.85 -11.75
N ALA A 215 -2.40 -21.62 -10.49
CA ALA A 215 -3.35 -21.11 -9.50
C ALA A 215 -3.53 -19.58 -9.57
N GLY A 216 -2.77 -18.90 -10.43
CA GLY A 216 -2.77 -17.45 -10.53
C GLY A 216 -4.12 -16.89 -11.00
N TYR A 217 -4.40 -15.66 -10.59
CA TYR A 217 -5.60 -14.92 -10.97
C TYR A 217 -5.34 -13.41 -10.90
N LEU A 218 -6.20 -12.62 -11.52
CA LEU A 218 -6.34 -11.20 -11.20
C LEU A 218 -7.63 -11.01 -10.41
N GLN A 219 -7.59 -10.19 -9.37
CA GLN A 219 -8.80 -9.67 -8.75
C GLN A 219 -8.98 -8.21 -9.13
N VAL A 220 -10.19 -7.85 -9.56
CA VAL A 220 -10.56 -6.50 -9.96
C VAL A 220 -11.68 -6.02 -9.06
N THR A 221 -11.41 -4.97 -8.29
CA THR A 221 -12.26 -4.47 -7.22
C THR A 221 -12.66 -3.03 -7.51
N ARG A 222 -13.91 -2.69 -7.18
CA ARG A 222 -14.41 -1.31 -7.30
C ARG A 222 -13.69 -0.43 -6.29
N LEU A 223 -13.38 0.81 -6.64
CA LEU A 223 -12.68 1.74 -5.74
C LEU A 223 -13.47 2.03 -4.45
N ASN A 224 -14.79 1.86 -4.45
CA ASN A 224 -15.63 2.03 -3.27
C ASN A 224 -15.60 0.84 -2.28
N GLY A 225 -14.87 -0.24 -2.59
CA GLY A 225 -14.79 -1.42 -1.73
C GLY A 225 -15.99 -2.37 -1.77
N HIS A 226 -17.06 -1.98 -2.48
CA HIS A 226 -18.27 -2.79 -2.55
C HIS A 226 -18.16 -3.90 -3.59
N GLY A 227 -18.91 -4.98 -3.37
CA GLY A 227 -19.11 -6.01 -4.37
C GLY A 227 -19.93 -5.53 -5.58
N PRO A 228 -20.01 -6.35 -6.64
CA PRO A 228 -19.21 -7.55 -6.82
C PRO A 228 -17.75 -7.23 -7.21
N ALA A 229 -16.85 -8.17 -6.94
CA ALA A 229 -15.49 -8.17 -7.48
C ALA A 229 -15.43 -9.09 -8.72
N LEU A 230 -14.49 -8.81 -9.63
CA LEU A 230 -14.23 -9.65 -10.80
C LEU A 230 -12.95 -10.44 -10.60
N LEU A 231 -12.98 -11.72 -10.98
CA LEU A 231 -11.81 -12.60 -11.04
C LEU A 231 -11.50 -12.95 -12.49
N VAL A 232 -10.24 -12.79 -12.88
CA VAL A 232 -9.70 -13.31 -14.14
C VAL A 232 -8.93 -14.59 -13.83
N LEU A 233 -9.38 -15.72 -14.37
CA LEU A 233 -8.82 -17.03 -14.11
C LEU A 233 -8.25 -17.65 -15.40
N PRO A 234 -7.24 -18.54 -15.31
CA PRO A 234 -6.73 -19.27 -16.47
C PRO A 234 -7.82 -20.14 -17.10
N ARG A 235 -7.91 -20.14 -18.43
CA ARG A 235 -8.74 -21.07 -19.21
C ARG A 235 -7.84 -22.13 -19.85
N GLY A 236 -7.77 -23.31 -19.23
CA GLY A 236 -6.94 -24.43 -19.68
C GLY A 236 -5.53 -24.44 -19.07
N LYS A 237 -4.77 -25.53 -19.32
CA LYS A 237 -3.45 -25.76 -18.72
C LYS A 237 -2.33 -24.91 -19.35
N GLY A 238 -2.55 -24.34 -20.53
CA GLY A 238 -1.57 -23.52 -21.25
C GLY A 238 -1.63 -22.04 -20.92
N SER A 239 -2.30 -21.62 -19.84
CA SER A 239 -2.64 -20.20 -19.60
C SER A 239 -2.28 -19.70 -18.22
N ALA A 240 -1.31 -20.34 -17.56
CA ALA A 240 -0.79 -19.90 -16.27
C ALA A 240 -0.42 -18.40 -16.27
N LEU A 241 -0.63 -17.72 -15.14
CA LEU A 241 -0.10 -16.37 -14.92
C LEU A 241 1.35 -16.49 -14.45
N GLU A 242 2.28 -16.53 -15.40
CA GLU A 242 3.72 -16.64 -15.13
C GLU A 242 4.31 -15.30 -14.69
N ALA A 243 3.95 -14.23 -15.40
CA ALA A 243 4.37 -12.86 -15.09
C ALA A 243 3.22 -11.87 -15.31
N TYR A 244 3.35 -10.69 -14.71
CA TYR A 244 2.42 -9.58 -14.90
C TYR A 244 3.21 -8.36 -15.35
N SER A 245 3.26 -8.15 -16.67
CA SER A 245 4.19 -7.20 -17.29
C SER A 245 3.51 -5.87 -17.60
N PRO A 246 4.10 -4.72 -17.25
CA PRO A 246 3.51 -3.41 -17.56
C PRO A 246 3.50 -3.13 -19.06
N LEU A 247 2.43 -2.49 -19.52
CA LEU A 247 2.36 -1.84 -20.83
C LEU A 247 2.81 -0.38 -20.64
N LYS A 248 4.07 -0.11 -20.96
CA LYS A 248 4.66 1.23 -20.87
C LYS A 248 3.99 2.17 -21.87
N ASN A 249 3.96 3.47 -21.56
CA ASN A 249 3.60 4.46 -22.59
C ASN A 249 4.71 4.48 -23.67
N PRO A 250 4.41 4.69 -24.96
CA PRO A 250 5.44 4.77 -26.00
C PRO A 250 6.57 5.78 -25.70
N ARG A 251 6.27 6.86 -24.97
CA ARG A 251 7.28 7.85 -24.54
C ARG A 251 8.21 7.37 -23.43
N GLU A 252 7.82 6.30 -22.73
CA GLU A 252 8.51 5.69 -21.58
C GLU A 252 9.18 4.35 -21.96
N ALA A 253 8.90 3.83 -23.15
CA ALA A 253 9.40 2.56 -23.63
C ALA A 253 10.71 2.74 -24.42
N GLU A 254 11.53 1.68 -24.46
CA GLU A 254 12.72 1.65 -25.31
C GLU A 254 12.35 1.85 -26.79
N PRO A 255 13.16 2.59 -27.57
CA PRO A 255 12.91 2.80 -29.00
C PRO A 255 12.64 1.49 -29.74
N GLY A 256 11.52 1.42 -30.47
CA GLY A 256 11.11 0.23 -31.22
C GLY A 256 10.30 -0.80 -30.42
N SER A 257 10.07 -0.59 -29.12
CA SER A 257 9.14 -1.41 -28.34
C SER A 257 7.70 -1.23 -28.83
N ILE A 258 7.01 -2.34 -29.09
CA ILE A 258 5.60 -2.32 -29.52
C ILE A 258 4.62 -2.89 -28.49
N PHE A 259 5.12 -3.51 -27.41
CA PHE A 259 4.30 -3.92 -26.25
C PHE A 259 4.06 -2.69 -25.36
N THR A 260 3.24 -1.77 -25.86
CA THR A 260 3.00 -0.45 -25.26
C THR A 260 1.52 -0.12 -25.25
N ASP A 261 1.12 0.86 -24.43
CA ASP A 261 -0.23 1.43 -24.45
C ASP A 261 -0.17 2.96 -24.46
N LYS A 262 -0.90 3.59 -25.39
CA LYS A 262 -0.88 5.04 -25.58
C LYS A 262 -1.58 5.84 -24.49
N SER A 263 -2.26 5.19 -23.56
CA SER A 263 -2.95 5.89 -22.47
C SER A 263 -1.99 6.73 -21.65
N PRO A 264 -2.38 7.94 -21.27
CA PRO A 264 -1.59 8.73 -20.35
C PRO A 264 -1.39 7.98 -19.02
N ARG A 265 -0.14 7.90 -18.58
CA ARG A 265 0.27 7.43 -17.27
C ARG A 265 0.68 8.63 -16.40
N GLY A 266 0.38 8.56 -15.10
CA GLY A 266 0.62 9.63 -14.14
C GLY A 266 -0.02 9.31 -12.79
N GLN A 267 -0.11 10.30 -11.91
CA GLN A 267 -0.76 10.16 -10.60
C GLN A 267 -2.20 9.66 -10.69
N THR A 268 -2.93 10.08 -11.73
CA THR A 268 -4.34 9.74 -11.94
C THR A 268 -4.56 8.55 -12.89
N SER A 269 -3.51 7.82 -13.27
CA SER A 269 -3.62 6.64 -14.13
C SER A 269 -2.34 5.82 -14.04
N GLU A 270 -2.41 4.65 -13.41
CA GLU A 270 -1.27 3.75 -13.32
C GLU A 270 -0.91 3.15 -14.67
N GLY A 271 -1.89 2.97 -15.56
CA GLY A 271 -1.74 2.26 -16.82
C GLY A 271 -2.13 0.78 -16.71
N PHE A 272 -1.79 0.00 -17.73
CA PHE A 272 -2.25 -1.39 -17.88
C PHE A 272 -1.09 -2.37 -17.93
N TYR A 273 -1.42 -3.65 -17.83
CA TYR A 273 -0.47 -4.74 -17.74
C TYR A 273 -0.96 -5.92 -18.60
N ASP A 274 -0.03 -6.77 -19.00
CA ASP A 274 -0.28 -8.05 -19.65
C ASP A 274 -0.42 -9.16 -18.62
N TRP A 275 -1.43 -10.01 -18.80
CA TRP A 275 -1.36 -11.40 -18.34
C TRP A 275 -0.32 -12.12 -19.20
N THR A 276 0.84 -12.43 -18.63
CA THR A 276 1.96 -13.03 -19.37
C THR A 276 2.06 -14.53 -19.07
N VAL A 277 1.87 -15.35 -20.10
CA VAL A 277 1.94 -16.83 -20.03
C VAL A 277 3.36 -17.34 -20.22
N HIS A 278 4.12 -16.73 -21.12
CA HIS A 278 5.52 -17.02 -21.41
C HIS A 278 6.31 -15.72 -21.38
N SER A 279 7.50 -15.74 -20.79
CA SER A 279 8.28 -14.53 -20.54
C SER A 279 9.78 -14.66 -20.85
N ALA A 280 10.26 -15.81 -21.33
CA ALA A 280 11.68 -16.03 -21.62
C ALA A 280 12.27 -14.98 -22.60
N GLY A 281 11.52 -14.60 -23.63
CA GLY A 281 11.97 -13.58 -24.58
C GLY A 281 12.07 -12.18 -23.96
N LEU A 282 11.27 -11.87 -22.93
CA LEU A 282 11.37 -10.62 -22.16
C LEU A 282 12.58 -10.67 -21.22
N ALA A 283 12.78 -11.83 -20.57
CA ALA A 283 13.94 -12.07 -19.72
C ALA A 283 15.27 -12.00 -20.48
N GLU A 284 15.31 -12.43 -21.75
CA GLU A 284 16.51 -12.33 -22.60
C GLU A 284 16.81 -10.90 -23.09
N ARG A 285 15.86 -9.96 -23.01
CA ARG A 285 16.01 -8.60 -23.58
C ARG A 285 15.78 -7.48 -22.56
N GLU A 286 14.53 -7.25 -22.14
CA GLU A 286 14.18 -6.14 -21.25
C GLU A 286 14.55 -6.39 -19.78
N TRP A 287 14.58 -7.65 -19.34
CA TRP A 287 14.84 -8.00 -17.94
C TRP A 287 16.20 -8.70 -17.73
N LYS A 288 17.06 -8.69 -18.75
CA LYS A 288 18.32 -9.45 -18.76
C LYS A 288 19.29 -9.07 -17.64
N ASP A 289 19.25 -7.81 -17.21
CA ASP A 289 20.13 -7.24 -16.18
C ASP A 289 19.47 -7.27 -14.79
N VAL A 290 18.30 -7.89 -14.69
CA VAL A 290 17.52 -8.02 -13.47
C VAL A 290 17.74 -9.40 -12.87
N GLY A 291 17.72 -9.48 -11.54
CA GLY A 291 17.81 -10.74 -10.82
C GLY A 291 16.57 -11.63 -10.99
N GLU A 292 16.32 -12.45 -9.97
CA GLU A 292 15.23 -13.43 -10.03
C GLU A 292 13.84 -12.79 -10.18
N GLN A 293 13.06 -13.36 -11.09
CA GLN A 293 11.66 -12.98 -11.32
C GLN A 293 10.70 -13.76 -10.41
N TRP A 294 9.47 -13.26 -10.27
CA TRP A 294 8.40 -13.88 -9.49
C TRP A 294 8.24 -15.37 -9.80
N ASN A 295 8.24 -15.73 -11.09
CA ASN A 295 8.32 -17.12 -11.57
C ASN A 295 9.48 -17.27 -12.54
N MET A 296 9.99 -18.50 -12.69
CA MET A 296 11.00 -18.82 -13.69
C MET A 296 10.43 -18.58 -15.10
N PRO A 297 11.07 -17.76 -15.94
CA PRO A 297 10.62 -17.51 -17.30
C PRO A 297 10.56 -18.78 -18.16
N THR A 298 9.54 -18.91 -19.00
CA THR A 298 9.41 -20.03 -19.94
C THR A 298 9.14 -19.57 -21.38
N SER A 299 9.39 -20.47 -22.35
CA SER A 299 8.99 -20.36 -23.75
C SER A 299 8.27 -21.63 -24.21
N ARG A 300 7.63 -21.58 -25.38
CA ARG A 300 6.99 -22.73 -26.03
C ARG A 300 7.36 -22.80 -27.51
N THR A 301 7.84 -23.95 -27.97
CA THR A 301 8.07 -24.20 -29.40
C THR A 301 6.89 -24.93 -30.03
N LEU A 302 6.49 -24.49 -31.23
CA LEU A 302 5.47 -25.09 -32.08
C LEU A 302 6.12 -25.67 -33.34
N ALA A 303 5.88 -26.94 -33.64
CA ALA A 303 6.23 -27.53 -34.94
C ALA A 303 5.43 -26.88 -36.09
N PRO A 304 5.87 -27.03 -37.36
CA PRO A 304 5.07 -26.59 -38.51
C PRO A 304 3.64 -27.13 -38.45
N GLY A 305 2.64 -26.24 -38.56
CA GLY A 305 1.21 -26.58 -38.45
C GLY A 305 0.70 -26.86 -37.03
N GLU A 306 1.57 -26.97 -36.01
CA GLU A 306 1.14 -27.11 -34.63
C GLU A 306 0.45 -25.83 -34.14
N ALA A 307 -0.54 -26.00 -33.27
CA ALA A 307 -1.24 -24.89 -32.64
C ALA A 307 -1.34 -25.08 -31.13
N ILE A 308 -1.32 -23.96 -30.42
CA ILE A 308 -1.68 -23.88 -28.99
C ILE A 308 -2.96 -23.07 -28.82
N GLU A 309 -3.66 -23.33 -27.72
CA GLU A 309 -4.78 -22.51 -27.27
C GLU A 309 -4.46 -21.99 -25.87
N VAL A 310 -4.64 -20.68 -25.69
CA VAL A 310 -4.45 -19.99 -24.43
C VAL A 310 -5.62 -19.04 -24.18
N GLY A 311 -5.96 -18.78 -22.93
CA GLY A 311 -7.08 -17.91 -22.64
C GLY A 311 -7.34 -17.67 -21.15
N VAL A 312 -8.36 -16.86 -20.90
CA VAL A 312 -8.85 -16.55 -19.57
C VAL A 312 -10.36 -16.73 -19.50
N ARG A 313 -10.88 -16.88 -18.28
CA ARG A 313 -12.31 -16.80 -17.99
C ARG A 313 -12.54 -15.77 -16.90
N LEU A 314 -13.66 -15.07 -17.01
CA LEU A 314 -14.07 -13.99 -16.12
C LEU A 314 -15.19 -14.48 -15.22
N VAL A 315 -15.03 -14.29 -13.91
CA VAL A 315 -15.93 -14.81 -12.88
C VAL A 315 -16.28 -13.70 -11.90
N GLN A 316 -17.56 -13.57 -11.58
CA GLN A 316 -18.01 -12.63 -10.56
C GLN A 316 -17.91 -13.26 -9.16
N ALA A 317 -17.22 -12.58 -8.23
CA ALA A 317 -17.32 -12.84 -6.80
C ALA A 317 -18.32 -11.85 -6.18
N PRO A 318 -19.26 -12.30 -5.32
CA PRO A 318 -20.32 -11.42 -4.81
C PRO A 318 -19.79 -10.29 -3.91
N SER A 319 -18.62 -10.48 -3.29
CA SER A 319 -17.92 -9.49 -2.48
C SER A 319 -16.42 -9.77 -2.45
N ILE A 320 -15.63 -8.82 -1.94
CA ILE A 320 -14.18 -8.98 -1.74
C ILE A 320 -13.89 -10.16 -0.80
N ARG A 321 -14.62 -10.25 0.31
CA ARG A 321 -14.52 -11.36 1.28
C ARG A 321 -14.86 -12.73 0.69
N ALA A 322 -15.64 -12.77 -0.40
CA ALA A 322 -16.05 -14.02 -1.05
C ALA A 322 -15.09 -14.53 -2.14
N ILE A 323 -13.99 -13.81 -2.44
CA ILE A 323 -13.05 -14.18 -3.51
C ILE A 323 -12.54 -15.62 -3.36
N GLU A 324 -12.07 -16.01 -2.18
CA GLU A 324 -11.49 -17.34 -1.95
C GLU A 324 -12.51 -18.45 -2.09
N SER A 325 -13.73 -18.25 -1.58
CA SER A 325 -14.83 -19.19 -1.75
C SER A 325 -15.24 -19.33 -3.24
N THR A 326 -15.19 -18.23 -4.00
CA THR A 326 -15.47 -18.20 -5.44
C THR A 326 -14.39 -18.95 -6.22
N LEU A 327 -13.12 -18.82 -5.84
CA LEU A 327 -12.00 -19.58 -6.41
C LEU A 327 -12.16 -21.08 -6.17
N ILE A 328 -12.54 -21.49 -4.94
CA ILE A 328 -12.81 -22.89 -4.60
C ILE A 328 -13.98 -23.45 -5.43
N ALA A 329 -15.08 -22.70 -5.55
CA ALA A 329 -16.23 -23.09 -6.37
C ALA A 329 -15.83 -23.30 -7.84
N ASN A 330 -14.88 -22.52 -8.33
CA ASN A 330 -14.30 -22.60 -9.65
C ASN A 330 -13.14 -23.61 -9.79
N LYS A 331 -12.96 -24.49 -8.79
CA LYS A 331 -11.95 -25.56 -8.77
C LYS A 331 -10.53 -25.02 -8.94
N ARG A 332 -10.23 -23.84 -8.38
CA ARG A 332 -8.86 -23.32 -8.32
C ARG A 332 -8.20 -23.75 -7.01
N PRO A 333 -6.90 -24.08 -7.02
CA PRO A 333 -6.13 -24.15 -5.79
C PRO A 333 -6.16 -22.80 -5.07
N VAL A 334 -6.45 -22.82 -3.77
CA VAL A 334 -6.42 -21.65 -2.89
C VAL A 334 -5.42 -21.93 -1.77
N ALA A 335 -4.58 -20.94 -1.49
CA ALA A 335 -3.58 -20.98 -0.43
C ALA A 335 -3.76 -19.78 0.50
N ILE A 336 -3.78 -20.02 1.81
CA ILE A 336 -3.97 -19.00 2.84
C ILE A 336 -2.82 -19.11 3.85
N GLY A 337 -1.93 -18.14 3.85
CA GLY A 337 -0.86 -17.98 4.84
C GLY A 337 -1.36 -17.27 6.10
N ILE A 338 -0.97 -17.78 7.27
CA ILE A 338 -1.22 -17.17 8.58
C ILE A 338 0.12 -17.09 9.34
N PRO A 339 0.52 -15.91 9.85
CA PRO A 339 -0.20 -14.63 9.79
C PRO A 339 -0.23 -13.94 8.42
N GLY A 340 0.60 -14.41 7.48
CA GLY A 340 0.73 -13.84 6.15
C GLY A 340 1.89 -14.50 5.42
N TYR A 341 2.58 -13.72 4.60
CA TYR A 341 3.67 -14.22 3.73
C TYR A 341 5.03 -13.56 4.00
N VAL A 342 5.11 -12.70 5.02
CA VAL A 342 6.37 -12.25 5.60
C VAL A 342 6.59 -13.07 6.87
N VAL A 343 7.71 -13.78 6.97
CA VAL A 343 7.97 -14.75 8.03
C VAL A 343 9.31 -14.42 8.72
N PRO A 344 9.27 -13.84 9.92
CA PRO A 344 10.46 -13.73 10.77
C PRO A 344 11.03 -15.12 11.10
N MET A 345 12.36 -15.26 11.14
CA MET A 345 13.04 -16.55 11.35
C MET A 345 12.73 -17.24 12.69
N ASP A 346 12.29 -16.49 13.69
CA ASP A 346 11.96 -17.01 15.02
C ASP A 346 10.46 -17.28 15.23
N GLN A 347 9.62 -16.99 14.23
CA GLN A 347 8.18 -17.18 14.28
C GLN A 347 7.73 -18.44 13.50
N GLN A 348 6.68 -19.11 13.98
CA GLN A 348 6.01 -20.17 13.23
C GLN A 348 4.87 -19.60 12.38
N ALA A 349 4.80 -20.02 11.11
CA ALA A 349 3.69 -19.70 10.22
C ALA A 349 2.96 -20.97 9.76
N SER A 350 1.73 -20.83 9.31
CA SER A 350 0.94 -21.91 8.71
C SER A 350 0.49 -21.52 7.30
N LEU A 351 0.51 -22.48 6.38
CA LEU A 351 -0.10 -22.36 5.06
C LEU A 351 -1.21 -23.39 4.92
N PHE A 352 -2.44 -22.91 4.72
CA PHE A 352 -3.61 -23.75 4.47
C PHE A 352 -3.86 -23.82 2.97
N VAL A 353 -3.93 -25.03 2.42
CA VAL A 353 -4.12 -25.27 0.99
C VAL A 353 -5.39 -26.07 0.74
N LYS A 354 -6.26 -25.57 -0.13
CA LYS A 354 -7.44 -26.28 -0.63
C LYS A 354 -7.39 -26.34 -2.14
N ALA A 355 -7.30 -27.55 -2.67
CA ALA A 355 -7.13 -27.79 -4.10
C ALA A 355 -7.98 -28.99 -4.54
N PRO A 356 -8.39 -29.05 -5.82
CA PRO A 356 -9.13 -30.19 -6.37
C PRO A 356 -8.27 -31.46 -6.49
N SER A 357 -6.94 -31.31 -6.53
CA SER A 357 -5.98 -32.40 -6.66
C SER A 357 -5.01 -32.39 -5.48
N ARG A 358 -4.51 -33.57 -5.09
CA ARG A 358 -3.61 -33.72 -3.95
C ARG A 358 -2.23 -33.13 -4.23
N ILE A 359 -1.60 -32.58 -3.20
CA ILE A 359 -0.20 -32.13 -3.25
C ILE A 359 0.71 -33.36 -3.45
N VAL A 360 1.66 -33.26 -4.39
CA VAL A 360 2.66 -34.31 -4.65
C VAL A 360 4.10 -33.87 -4.35
N SER A 361 4.38 -32.57 -4.39
CA SER A 361 5.69 -32.04 -3.97
C SER A 361 5.61 -30.56 -3.62
N ILE A 362 6.48 -30.14 -2.71
CA ILE A 362 6.67 -28.73 -2.34
C ILE A 362 8.17 -28.42 -2.46
N LYS A 363 8.53 -27.32 -3.12
CA LYS A 363 9.93 -26.90 -3.30
C LYS A 363 10.09 -25.41 -3.00
N SER A 364 11.09 -25.07 -2.20
CA SER A 364 11.52 -23.69 -1.96
C SER A 364 12.59 -23.29 -2.97
N HIS A 365 12.54 -22.05 -3.44
CA HIS A 365 13.61 -21.37 -4.18
C HIS A 365 13.87 -19.99 -3.55
N PRO A 366 15.08 -19.70 -3.04
CA PRO A 366 16.25 -20.58 -2.96
C PRO A 366 15.97 -21.87 -2.16
N ALA A 367 16.71 -22.93 -2.49
CA ALA A 367 16.53 -24.23 -1.85
C ALA A 367 16.81 -24.13 -0.34
N GLY A 368 15.88 -24.61 0.48
CA GLY A 368 16.01 -24.58 1.95
C GLY A 368 15.74 -23.23 2.62
N ALA A 369 15.50 -22.15 1.87
CA ALA A 369 15.24 -20.83 2.44
C ALA A 369 13.94 -20.75 3.27
N VAL A 370 12.91 -21.49 2.84
CA VAL A 370 11.71 -21.78 3.63
C VAL A 370 11.51 -23.29 3.70
N GLU A 371 11.28 -23.77 4.91
CA GLU A 371 10.84 -25.13 5.16
C GLU A 371 9.31 -25.19 5.21
N ALA A 372 8.72 -26.15 4.48
CA ALA A 372 7.28 -26.38 4.45
C ALA A 372 7.00 -27.87 4.70
N THR A 373 6.49 -28.21 5.88
CA THR A 373 6.21 -29.60 6.29
C THR A 373 4.72 -29.82 6.49
N SER A 374 4.25 -31.05 6.25
CA SER A 374 2.84 -31.37 6.49
C SER A 374 2.54 -31.34 7.99
N ALA A 375 1.49 -30.61 8.37
CA ALA A 375 0.97 -30.50 9.73
C ALA A 375 -0.48 -31.04 9.80
N GLY A 376 -0.80 -32.02 8.95
CA GLY A 376 -2.12 -32.65 8.87
C GLY A 376 -3.12 -31.86 8.02
N SER A 377 -4.40 -31.95 8.38
CA SER A 377 -5.50 -31.30 7.66
C SER A 377 -6.57 -30.81 8.63
N VAL A 378 -7.27 -29.74 8.26
CA VAL A 378 -8.39 -29.18 9.04
C VAL A 378 -9.55 -28.84 8.10
N LYS A 379 -10.74 -29.40 8.36
CA LYS A 379 -11.97 -29.14 7.58
C LYS A 379 -11.78 -29.15 6.04
N GLY A 380 -11.01 -30.11 5.54
CA GLY A 380 -10.73 -30.28 4.10
C GLY A 380 -9.63 -29.37 3.53
N TRP A 381 -8.89 -28.65 4.38
CA TRP A 381 -7.67 -27.93 4.04
C TRP A 381 -6.45 -28.75 4.45
N ALA A 382 -5.48 -28.91 3.55
CA ALA A 382 -4.15 -29.38 3.93
C ALA A 382 -3.45 -28.26 4.72
N ARG A 383 -2.87 -28.59 5.87
CA ARG A 383 -2.11 -27.64 6.69
C ARG A 383 -0.63 -27.93 6.53
N LEU A 384 0.14 -26.89 6.22
CA LEU A 384 1.60 -26.94 6.18
C LEU A 384 2.16 -26.03 7.28
N ALA A 385 3.12 -26.52 8.05
CA ALA A 385 3.93 -25.69 8.93
C ALA A 385 5.04 -25.04 8.11
N ILE A 386 5.18 -23.72 8.23
CA ILE A 386 6.12 -22.89 7.47
C ILE A 386 7.15 -22.32 8.44
N ARG A 387 8.44 -22.45 8.10
CA ARG A 387 9.54 -21.84 8.85
C ARG A 387 10.57 -21.17 7.93
N GLY A 388 10.82 -19.89 8.17
CA GLY A 388 11.90 -19.16 7.51
C GLY A 388 13.27 -19.60 8.01
N ARG A 389 14.22 -19.78 7.09
CA ARG A 389 15.59 -20.24 7.39
C ARG A 389 16.66 -19.30 6.84
N GLN A 390 16.39 -18.65 5.72
CA GLN A 390 17.32 -17.74 5.04
C GLN A 390 16.60 -16.46 4.65
N TRP A 391 17.19 -15.31 4.97
CA TRP A 391 16.63 -13.98 4.73
C TRP A 391 16.45 -13.71 3.23
N GLY A 392 15.40 -12.98 2.88
CA GLY A 392 15.12 -12.52 1.52
C GLY A 392 13.84 -13.12 0.90
N PRO A 393 13.57 -12.80 -0.38
CA PRO A 393 12.42 -13.32 -1.09
C PRO A 393 12.57 -14.84 -1.36
N VAL A 394 11.45 -15.56 -1.24
CA VAL A 394 11.39 -17.02 -1.41
C VAL A 394 10.15 -17.40 -2.21
N ARG A 395 10.32 -18.23 -3.24
CA ARG A 395 9.22 -18.84 -3.98
C ARG A 395 9.01 -20.28 -3.52
N LEU A 396 7.83 -20.55 -2.97
CA LEU A 396 7.36 -21.90 -2.69
C LEU A 396 6.55 -22.43 -3.87
N THR A 397 6.99 -23.50 -4.52
CA THR A 397 6.27 -24.16 -5.62
C THR A 397 5.60 -25.43 -5.12
N ILE A 398 4.26 -25.46 -5.17
CA ILE A 398 3.42 -26.61 -4.84
C ILE A 398 3.00 -27.27 -6.15
N ALA A 399 3.34 -28.55 -6.32
CA ALA A 399 2.89 -29.35 -7.45
C ALA A 399 1.75 -30.27 -7.02
N TYR A 400 0.77 -30.43 -7.91
CA TYR A 400 -0.41 -31.26 -7.70
C TYR A 400 -0.40 -32.49 -8.62
N ALA A 401 -1.14 -33.54 -8.25
CA ALA A 401 -1.16 -34.81 -8.99
C ALA A 401 -1.75 -34.71 -10.41
N ASP A 402 -2.49 -33.65 -10.72
CA ASP A 402 -3.06 -33.38 -12.06
C ASP A 402 -2.08 -32.60 -12.98
N GLY A 403 -0.86 -32.33 -12.49
CA GLY A 403 0.19 -31.59 -13.18
C GLY A 403 0.15 -30.08 -12.96
N THR A 404 -0.88 -29.54 -12.30
CA THR A 404 -0.96 -28.12 -11.94
C THR A 404 0.15 -27.73 -10.97
N LYS A 405 0.70 -26.52 -11.14
CA LYS A 405 1.70 -25.92 -10.27
C LYS A 405 1.22 -24.58 -9.75
N GLN A 406 1.28 -24.41 -8.44
CA GLN A 406 1.01 -23.16 -7.75
C GLN A 406 2.31 -22.61 -7.16
N THR A 407 2.51 -21.30 -7.25
CA THR A 407 3.59 -20.61 -6.55
C THR A 407 3.03 -19.71 -5.47
N VAL A 408 3.61 -19.75 -4.28
CA VAL A 408 3.31 -18.86 -3.15
C VAL A 408 4.60 -18.11 -2.84
N SER A 409 4.54 -16.78 -2.83
CA SER A 409 5.70 -15.92 -2.63
C SER A 409 5.80 -15.52 -1.16
N TYR A 410 6.94 -15.81 -0.53
CA TYR A 410 7.26 -15.45 0.86
C TYR A 410 8.44 -14.47 0.91
N TYR A 411 8.57 -13.76 2.02
CA TYR A 411 9.78 -13.01 2.37
C TYR A 411 10.20 -13.38 3.78
N VAL A 412 11.47 -13.76 3.97
CA VAL A 412 11.99 -14.10 5.29
C VAL A 412 12.79 -12.93 5.83
N THR A 413 12.50 -12.51 7.06
CA THR A 413 13.18 -11.40 7.74
C THR A 413 13.97 -11.92 8.93
N LYS A 414 14.81 -11.06 9.53
CA LYS A 414 15.25 -11.28 10.91
C LYS A 414 14.05 -11.33 11.86
N PRO A 415 14.21 -11.85 13.10
CA PRO A 415 13.27 -11.56 14.17
C PRO A 415 12.90 -10.06 14.18
N ALA A 416 11.61 -9.76 14.40
CA ALA A 416 11.09 -8.42 14.17
C ALA A 416 11.70 -7.38 15.12
N ASP A 417 12.03 -7.78 16.35
CA ASP A 417 12.74 -6.96 17.33
C ASP A 417 14.18 -6.65 16.90
N GLU A 418 14.90 -7.64 16.36
CA GLU A 418 16.24 -7.44 15.79
C GLU A 418 16.21 -6.48 14.60
N ALA A 419 15.26 -6.64 13.67
CA ALA A 419 15.13 -5.74 12.51
C ALA A 419 14.86 -4.28 12.94
N VAL A 420 14.01 -4.07 13.95
CA VAL A 420 13.71 -2.74 14.48
C VAL A 420 14.88 -2.15 15.28
N ALA A 421 15.66 -2.98 15.98
CA ALA A 421 16.89 -2.55 16.63
C ALA A 421 17.96 -2.13 15.61
N ASP A 422 18.06 -2.86 14.50
CA ASP A 422 18.95 -2.52 13.39
C ASP A 422 18.57 -1.19 12.75
N LEU A 423 17.27 -0.94 12.54
CA LEU A 423 16.75 0.33 12.03
C LEU A 423 17.18 1.53 12.89
N GLY A 424 16.94 1.46 14.21
CA GLY A 424 17.32 2.54 15.13
C GLY A 424 18.82 2.84 15.12
N ARG A 425 19.63 1.78 15.10
CA ARG A 425 21.09 1.90 15.02
C ARG A 425 21.55 2.46 13.68
N PHE A 426 20.96 2.04 12.55
CA PHE A 426 21.29 2.58 11.24
C PHE A 426 20.97 4.08 11.17
N ALA A 427 19.76 4.47 11.59
CA ALA A 427 19.33 5.87 11.59
C ALA A 427 20.24 6.77 12.44
N THR A 428 20.66 6.29 13.62
CA THR A 428 21.48 7.08 14.55
C THR A 428 22.98 6.96 14.31
N THR A 429 23.44 6.19 13.32
CA THR A 429 24.87 6.05 12.98
C THR A 429 25.20 6.38 11.54
N LYS A 430 24.44 5.88 10.57
CA LYS A 430 24.66 6.07 9.13
C LYS A 430 23.90 7.26 8.57
N GLN A 431 22.74 7.57 9.14
CA GLN A 431 21.90 8.71 8.73
C GLN A 431 22.08 9.94 9.63
N TRP A 432 22.80 9.79 10.75
CA TRP A 432 23.11 10.88 11.67
C TRP A 432 24.05 11.89 11.01
N TYR A 433 23.56 13.11 10.86
CA TYR A 433 24.21 14.23 10.20
C TYR A 433 24.65 15.28 11.22
N GLU A 434 25.93 15.61 11.20
CA GLU A 434 26.51 16.78 11.87
C GLU A 434 27.36 17.55 10.87
N GLY A 435 26.70 18.26 9.96
CA GLY A 435 27.35 19.08 8.95
C GLY A 435 28.05 20.28 9.56
N ARG A 436 29.38 20.31 9.49
CA ARG A 436 30.15 21.52 9.84
C ARG A 436 29.79 22.63 8.87
N ASN A 437 29.36 23.77 9.40
CA ASN A 437 28.96 24.95 8.63
C ASN A 437 27.79 24.71 7.65
N ASP A 438 26.89 23.76 7.94
CA ASP A 438 25.69 23.57 7.12
C ASP A 438 24.86 24.87 7.09
N PRO A 439 24.78 25.58 5.94
CA PRO A 439 24.18 26.92 5.91
C PRO A 439 22.66 26.89 6.06
N PHE A 440 22.07 25.69 5.99
CA PHE A 440 20.64 25.44 6.12
C PHE A 440 20.21 25.14 7.58
N GLY A 441 21.18 25.00 8.50
CA GLY A 441 20.90 24.79 9.93
C GLY A 441 20.24 23.46 10.24
N ARG A 442 20.69 22.36 9.63
CA ARG A 442 20.20 20.99 9.85
C ARG A 442 21.12 20.18 10.78
N SER A 443 21.88 20.82 11.67
CA SER A 443 22.85 20.13 12.51
C SER A 443 22.47 20.26 14.00
N PRO A 444 22.26 19.14 14.73
CA PRO A 444 22.28 17.74 14.28
C PRO A 444 20.95 17.28 13.63
N ALA A 445 21.03 16.35 12.67
CA ALA A 445 19.85 15.77 12.02
C ALA A 445 19.97 14.26 11.77
N ILE A 446 18.84 13.64 11.41
CA ILE A 446 18.78 12.34 10.76
C ILE A 446 18.17 12.58 9.38
N LEU A 447 18.96 12.42 8.33
CA LEU A 447 18.59 12.75 6.95
C LEU A 447 18.34 11.50 6.10
N THR A 448 17.69 11.69 4.95
CA THR A 448 17.57 10.64 3.93
C THR A 448 18.93 10.08 3.55
N TYR A 449 18.99 8.77 3.30
CA TYR A 449 20.22 8.07 2.93
C TYR A 449 20.08 7.41 1.57
N ASP A 450 21.13 7.48 0.76
CA ASP A 450 21.27 6.75 -0.50
C ASP A 450 22.12 5.50 -0.26
N LYS A 451 21.48 4.34 -0.22
CA LYS A 451 22.15 3.04 0.00
C LYS A 451 23.12 2.68 -1.12
N GLU A 452 22.81 3.08 -2.35
CA GLU A 452 23.65 2.80 -3.51
C GLU A 452 24.90 3.68 -3.51
N ALA A 453 24.75 4.97 -3.19
CA ALA A 453 25.89 5.88 -3.05
C ALA A 453 26.58 5.78 -1.67
N LYS A 454 26.00 5.03 -0.73
CA LYS A 454 26.46 4.84 0.65
C LYS A 454 26.71 6.16 1.38
N LYS A 455 25.84 7.14 1.19
CA LYS A 455 25.96 8.46 1.79
C LYS A 455 24.61 9.06 2.16
N ILE A 456 24.65 10.02 3.07
CA ILE A 456 23.52 10.89 3.37
C ILE A 456 23.18 11.73 2.14
N VAL A 457 21.89 11.95 1.90
CA VAL A 457 21.35 12.86 0.88
C VAL A 457 21.21 14.24 1.51
N ASP A 458 22.29 15.00 1.49
CA ASP A 458 22.39 16.36 2.01
C ASP A 458 22.06 17.46 0.96
N VAL A 459 21.94 17.06 -0.31
CA VAL A 459 21.55 17.90 -1.45
C VAL A 459 20.63 17.10 -2.37
N GLU A 460 19.47 17.66 -2.73
CA GLU A 460 18.54 17.05 -3.70
C GLU A 460 17.64 18.16 -4.35
N PRO A 461 17.44 18.18 -5.68
CA PRO A 461 16.61 19.19 -6.37
C PRO A 461 15.12 19.26 -5.96
N ARG A 462 14.58 18.18 -5.38
CA ARG A 462 13.33 18.10 -4.61
C ARG A 462 13.68 18.41 -3.17
N VAL A 463 13.74 19.72 -2.88
CA VAL A 463 14.49 20.26 -1.74
C VAL A 463 14.03 19.70 -0.38
N TRP A 464 12.80 19.22 -0.29
CA TRP A 464 12.26 18.56 0.89
C TRP A 464 13.01 17.28 1.29
N ILE A 465 13.52 16.48 0.34
CA ILE A 465 14.23 15.22 0.61
C ILE A 465 15.49 15.47 1.48
N ALA A 466 16.24 16.51 1.16
CA ALA A 466 17.40 16.94 1.94
C ALA A 466 17.02 17.89 3.09
N GLY A 467 15.75 18.23 3.22
CA GLY A 467 15.23 19.32 4.03
C GLY A 467 14.56 18.94 5.34
N MET A 468 14.55 17.65 5.70
CA MET A 468 13.94 17.08 6.93
C MET A 468 12.41 17.20 7.03
N SER A 469 11.72 17.59 5.96
CA SER A 469 10.29 17.90 5.98
C SER A 469 9.64 17.43 4.67
N ASP A 470 8.30 17.50 4.59
CA ASP A 470 7.48 16.69 3.67
C ASP A 470 7.79 15.19 3.83
N GLU A 471 7.01 14.31 3.19
CA GLU A 471 7.14 12.87 3.41
C GLU A 471 8.54 12.33 3.08
N GLY A 472 9.13 12.78 1.98
CA GLY A 472 10.43 12.30 1.48
C GLY A 472 11.64 12.75 2.30
N GLY A 473 11.50 13.79 3.11
CA GLY A 473 12.55 14.27 4.03
C GLY A 473 12.30 13.90 5.48
N GLY A 474 11.02 13.77 5.87
CA GLY A 474 10.58 13.41 7.22
C GLY A 474 10.85 11.95 7.58
N GLY A 475 10.77 11.04 6.60
CA GLY A 475 10.71 9.61 6.84
C GLY A 475 11.84 9.05 7.72
N SER A 476 13.09 9.49 7.52
CA SER A 476 14.23 8.91 8.24
C SER A 476 14.23 9.23 9.74
N TRP A 477 13.93 10.47 10.12
CA TRP A 477 13.94 10.86 11.53
C TRP A 477 12.64 10.49 12.25
N VAL A 478 11.51 10.43 11.53
CA VAL A 478 10.24 9.91 12.06
C VAL A 478 10.38 8.42 12.39
N ALA A 479 10.98 7.61 11.51
CA ALA A 479 11.26 6.19 11.78
C ALA A 479 12.10 6.01 13.06
N ALA A 480 13.18 6.78 13.19
CA ALA A 480 14.06 6.74 14.36
C ALA A 480 13.34 7.15 15.66
N ALA A 481 12.49 8.18 15.59
CA ALA A 481 11.72 8.66 16.72
C ALA A 481 10.66 7.63 17.14
N ILE A 482 9.75 7.24 16.24
CA ILE A 482 8.61 6.37 16.59
C ILE A 482 9.05 4.97 17.05
N LYS A 483 10.21 4.47 16.62
CA LYS A 483 10.81 3.25 17.15
C LYS A 483 10.94 3.25 18.68
N GLN A 484 11.23 4.43 19.26
CA GLN A 484 11.44 4.54 20.71
C GLN A 484 10.15 4.35 21.53
N LEU A 485 8.97 4.43 20.89
CA LEU A 485 7.69 4.20 21.56
C LEU A 485 7.62 2.79 22.15
N ASP A 486 8.04 1.79 21.37
CA ASP A 486 7.98 0.39 21.79
C ASP A 486 9.35 -0.14 22.20
N ASN A 487 10.44 0.31 21.56
CA ASN A 487 11.79 -0.23 21.75
C ASN A 487 12.80 0.89 22.07
N PRO A 488 12.65 1.59 23.21
CA PRO A 488 13.54 2.68 23.56
C PRO A 488 14.99 2.22 23.75
N ASP A 489 15.94 2.93 23.14
CA ASP A 489 17.37 2.79 23.39
C ASP A 489 17.97 4.09 23.94
N ALA A 490 18.79 4.01 24.98
CA ALA A 490 19.29 5.20 25.66
C ALA A 490 20.26 6.06 24.83
N ALA A 491 21.07 5.45 23.96
CA ALA A 491 21.98 6.19 23.10
C ALA A 491 21.24 6.83 21.92
N GLU A 492 20.25 6.13 21.37
CA GLU A 492 19.37 6.66 20.32
C GLU A 492 18.51 7.82 20.84
N VAL A 493 17.86 7.66 22.00
CA VAL A 493 17.03 8.70 22.62
C VAL A 493 17.85 9.97 22.88
N ALA A 494 19.07 9.85 23.41
CA ALA A 494 19.93 11.02 23.64
C ALA A 494 20.23 11.81 22.35
N LYS A 495 20.34 11.14 21.21
CA LYS A 495 20.50 11.77 19.89
C LYS A 495 19.19 12.37 19.38
N ILE A 496 18.07 11.69 19.57
CA ILE A 496 16.75 12.20 19.18
C ILE A 496 16.38 13.45 19.99
N GLU A 497 16.70 13.48 21.29
CA GLU A 497 16.53 14.69 22.12
C GLU A 497 17.30 15.89 21.55
N ARG A 498 18.53 15.67 21.09
CA ARG A 498 19.33 16.70 20.42
C ARG A 498 18.68 17.19 19.13
N LEU A 499 18.27 16.26 18.28
CA LEU A 499 17.61 16.57 17.01
C LEU A 499 16.34 17.40 17.25
N VAL A 500 15.50 17.00 18.21
CA VAL A 500 14.24 17.68 18.51
C VAL A 500 14.49 19.08 19.07
N ASP A 501 15.42 19.23 19.99
CA ASP A 501 15.72 20.49 20.67
C ASP A 501 16.47 21.48 19.75
N GLU A 502 17.57 21.04 19.15
CA GLU A 502 18.52 21.89 18.42
C GLU A 502 18.08 22.16 16.98
N THR A 503 17.39 21.22 16.32
CA THR A 503 17.04 21.33 14.88
C THR A 503 15.53 21.40 14.63
N VAL A 504 14.72 20.56 15.27
CA VAL A 504 13.26 20.62 15.07
C VAL A 504 12.71 21.91 15.68
N VAL A 505 12.81 22.10 16.99
CA VAL A 505 12.36 23.34 17.65
C VAL A 505 13.28 24.51 17.33
N GLY A 506 14.59 24.28 17.22
CA GLY A 506 15.55 25.32 16.90
C GLY A 506 15.40 25.92 15.49
N ASN A 507 14.79 25.20 14.53
CA ASN A 507 14.69 25.69 13.15
C ASN A 507 13.46 25.21 12.38
N LEU A 508 13.21 23.89 12.27
CA LEU A 508 12.14 23.35 11.41
C LEU A 508 10.74 23.81 11.83
N GLN A 509 10.53 23.90 13.13
CA GLN A 509 9.34 24.39 13.79
C GLN A 509 9.61 25.81 14.33
N VAL A 510 8.64 26.70 14.22
CA VAL A 510 8.69 28.02 14.84
C VAL A 510 8.59 27.85 16.36
N ALA A 511 9.65 28.19 17.09
CA ALA A 511 9.73 27.97 18.54
C ALA A 511 8.71 28.80 19.33
N ASP A 512 8.60 30.11 19.01
CA ASP A 512 7.91 31.11 19.82
C ASP A 512 7.14 32.16 18.97
N GLY A 513 6.33 32.98 19.65
CA GLY A 513 5.57 34.08 19.05
C GLY A 513 4.22 33.65 18.44
N PRO A 514 3.57 34.51 17.63
CA PRO A 514 2.21 34.27 17.12
C PRO A 514 2.08 33.04 16.21
N LYS A 515 3.20 32.54 15.70
CA LYS A 515 3.29 31.36 14.82
C LYS A 515 3.95 30.16 15.51
N ALA A 516 4.13 30.19 16.83
CA ALA A 516 4.74 29.09 17.58
C ALA A 516 4.04 27.76 17.29
N GLY A 517 4.82 26.71 17.05
CA GLY A 517 4.36 25.38 16.64
C GLY A 517 4.26 25.16 15.13
N ALA A 518 4.29 26.22 14.31
CA ALA A 518 4.17 26.09 12.86
C ALA A 518 5.39 25.41 12.24
N VAL A 519 5.19 24.59 11.22
CA VAL A 519 6.22 23.74 10.62
C VAL A 519 6.58 24.21 9.21
N LYS A 520 7.87 24.41 8.94
CA LYS A 520 8.38 24.81 7.62
C LYS A 520 8.28 23.65 6.62
N LYS A 521 8.08 23.97 5.34
CA LYS A 521 8.07 23.00 4.24
C LYS A 521 9.40 22.30 3.99
N SER A 522 10.53 22.95 4.29
CA SER A 522 11.86 22.39 4.14
C SER A 522 12.90 23.28 4.85
N LEU A 523 13.95 22.69 5.41
CA LEU A 523 15.14 23.44 5.84
C LEU A 523 16.12 23.71 4.69
N PHE A 524 16.18 22.80 3.71
CA PHE A 524 17.02 22.94 2.52
C PHE A 524 16.26 23.68 1.40
N TYR A 525 16.96 24.52 0.64
CA TYR A 525 16.37 25.32 -0.44
C TYR A 525 17.42 25.70 -1.50
N TYR A 526 16.96 26.13 -2.67
CA TYR A 526 17.80 26.53 -3.79
C TYR A 526 18.01 28.05 -3.81
N ASP A 527 19.26 28.47 -3.58
CA ASP A 527 19.76 29.84 -3.66
C ASP A 527 21.24 29.83 -4.12
N PRO A 528 21.50 29.70 -5.43
CA PRO A 528 22.86 29.60 -5.97
C PRO A 528 23.65 30.91 -5.86
N ALA A 529 22.99 32.05 -5.64
CA ALA A 529 23.66 33.32 -5.42
C ALA A 529 24.29 33.37 -4.03
N LYS A 530 23.59 32.83 -3.02
CA LYS A 530 24.07 32.79 -1.64
C LYS A 530 24.97 31.59 -1.35
N PHE A 531 24.73 30.44 -1.99
CA PHE A 531 25.44 29.18 -1.75
C PHE A 531 25.91 28.52 -3.07
N PRO A 532 26.81 29.15 -3.83
CA PRO A 532 27.16 28.69 -5.18
C PRO A 532 27.68 27.25 -5.24
N GLU A 533 28.43 26.81 -4.22
CA GLU A 533 29.06 25.48 -4.17
C GLU A 533 28.13 24.37 -3.64
N ALA A 534 26.94 24.70 -3.14
CA ALA A 534 26.05 23.73 -2.47
C ALA A 534 25.28 22.81 -3.44
N TYR A 535 25.31 23.07 -4.75
CA TYR A 535 24.39 22.46 -5.71
C TYR A 535 25.07 21.63 -6.82
N ASP A 536 26.40 21.54 -6.80
CA ASP A 536 27.22 20.92 -7.85
C ASP A 536 27.01 19.41 -8.00
N ALA A 537 26.39 18.77 -7.01
CA ALA A 537 26.05 17.35 -7.05
C ALA A 537 25.01 16.99 -8.12
N PHE A 538 24.30 17.98 -8.68
CA PHE A 538 23.29 17.78 -9.72
C PHE A 538 23.47 18.74 -10.91
N PRO A 539 23.19 18.28 -12.14
CA PRO A 539 23.17 19.15 -13.32
C PRO A 539 22.23 20.36 -13.16
N ALA A 540 22.63 21.51 -13.72
CA ALA A 540 21.90 22.77 -13.60
C ALA A 540 20.44 22.74 -14.11
N ASP A 541 20.11 21.84 -15.04
CA ASP A 541 18.73 21.67 -15.52
C ASP A 541 17.80 21.06 -14.46
N LYS A 542 18.33 20.26 -13.52
CA LYS A 542 17.53 19.65 -12.45
C LYS A 542 16.98 20.70 -11.47
N TRP A 543 17.70 21.80 -11.28
CA TRP A 543 17.31 22.92 -10.42
C TRP A 543 16.26 23.87 -11.05
N LYS A 544 15.86 23.63 -12.30
CA LYS A 544 14.81 24.41 -12.99
C LYS A 544 13.40 23.86 -12.76
N SER A 545 13.29 22.76 -12.00
CA SER A 545 12.02 22.12 -11.66
C SER A 545 11.22 22.97 -10.66
N TRP A 546 9.89 22.77 -10.63
CA TRP A 546 9.01 23.37 -9.62
C TRP A 546 9.32 22.90 -8.18
N THR A 547 10.12 21.83 -8.05
CA THR A 547 10.52 21.21 -6.79
C THR A 547 11.70 21.89 -6.12
N SER A 548 12.40 22.78 -6.84
CA SER A 548 13.57 23.51 -6.37
C SER A 548 13.16 24.85 -5.76
N TRP A 549 12.58 24.82 -4.56
CA TRP A 549 12.04 26.01 -3.89
C TRP A 549 13.15 26.95 -3.41
N ASP A 550 12.90 28.25 -3.44
CA ASP A 550 13.73 29.26 -2.78
C ASP A 550 13.51 29.26 -1.26
N ALA A 551 14.26 30.10 -0.53
CA ALA A 551 14.15 30.21 0.92
C ALA A 551 12.71 30.52 1.40
N LYS A 552 11.96 31.30 0.62
CA LYS A 552 10.57 31.64 0.94
C LYS A 552 9.65 30.44 0.77
N GLY A 553 9.76 29.71 -0.33
CA GLY A 553 8.94 28.53 -0.63
C GLY A 553 9.26 27.34 0.28
N ALA A 554 10.50 27.22 0.76
CA ALA A 554 10.91 26.24 1.77
C ALA A 554 10.46 26.65 3.18
N GLY A 555 10.48 27.94 3.52
CA GLY A 555 10.01 28.48 4.80
C GLY A 555 8.50 28.63 4.95
N ASP A 556 7.72 28.34 3.89
CA ASP A 556 6.26 28.39 3.94
C ASP A 556 5.70 27.40 4.97
N LEU A 557 4.69 27.82 5.72
CA LEU A 557 4.10 27.09 6.86
C LEU A 557 2.79 26.37 6.50
N GLY A 558 2.32 26.54 5.27
CA GLY A 558 0.97 26.20 4.83
C GLY A 558 0.74 24.74 4.47
N ARG A 559 1.73 23.85 4.67
CA ARG A 559 1.67 22.42 4.32
C ARG A 559 1.28 21.59 5.55
N ALA A 560 -0.03 21.31 5.73
CA ALA A 560 -0.54 20.60 6.90
C ALA A 560 0.04 19.18 7.06
N TYR A 561 0.36 18.50 5.95
CA TYR A 561 0.96 17.17 5.94
C TYR A 561 2.29 17.06 6.73
N ASN A 562 2.98 18.18 7.00
CA ASN A 562 4.26 18.17 7.72
C ASN A 562 4.10 18.17 9.24
N TYR A 563 2.92 18.53 9.75
CA TYR A 563 2.67 18.73 11.18
C TYR A 563 2.59 17.41 11.96
N PRO A 564 1.98 16.32 11.45
CA PRO A 564 2.01 15.01 12.10
C PRO A 564 3.42 14.53 12.43
N HIS A 565 4.39 14.67 11.51
CA HIS A 565 5.79 14.25 11.72
C HIS A 565 6.39 14.89 12.99
N VAL A 566 6.23 16.21 13.13
CA VAL A 566 6.73 16.98 14.29
C VAL A 566 5.95 16.65 15.56
N ALA A 567 4.63 16.49 15.46
CA ALA A 567 3.80 16.08 16.59
C ALA A 567 4.21 14.69 17.12
N ILE A 568 4.56 13.74 16.24
CA ILE A 568 5.06 12.41 16.58
C ILE A 568 6.37 12.49 17.35
N GLY A 569 7.35 13.27 16.86
CA GLY A 569 8.63 13.43 17.56
C GLY A 569 8.46 13.91 19.00
N HIS A 570 7.60 14.91 19.21
CA HIS A 570 7.24 15.41 20.54
C HIS A 570 6.48 14.37 21.37
N TRP A 571 5.44 13.75 20.81
CA TRP A 571 4.59 12.78 21.52
C TRP A 571 5.37 11.54 21.97
N VAL A 572 6.30 11.05 21.17
CA VAL A 572 7.15 9.91 21.53
C VAL A 572 8.10 10.26 22.67
N LEU A 573 8.72 11.44 22.65
CA LEU A 573 9.56 11.90 23.76
C LEU A 573 8.75 12.12 25.03
N TYR A 574 7.50 12.62 24.94
CA TYR A 574 6.56 12.65 26.05
C TYR A 574 6.35 11.26 26.65
N ARG A 575 5.92 10.27 25.86
CA ARG A 575 5.64 8.92 26.37
C ARG A 575 6.88 8.25 26.93
N THR A 576 8.02 8.44 26.27
CA THR A 576 9.31 7.90 26.71
C THR A 576 9.70 8.52 28.06
N ALA A 577 9.66 9.85 28.20
CA ALA A 577 9.96 10.55 29.46
C ALA A 577 9.00 10.16 30.59
N ARG A 578 7.71 9.98 30.25
CA ARG A 578 6.65 9.72 31.22
C ARG A 578 6.69 8.31 31.80
N ASN A 579 7.10 7.35 30.98
CA ASN A 579 7.01 5.92 31.30
C ASN A 579 8.38 5.25 31.52
N HIS A 580 9.49 5.90 31.14
CA HIS A 580 10.85 5.39 31.34
C HIS A 580 11.75 6.38 32.11
N PRO A 581 11.74 6.35 33.45
CA PRO A 581 12.49 7.31 34.26
C PRO A 581 13.98 7.38 33.92
N GLY A 582 14.47 8.62 33.79
CA GLY A 582 15.88 8.92 33.54
C GLY A 582 16.40 8.59 32.13
N LEU A 583 15.50 8.20 31.20
CA LEU A 583 15.86 7.92 29.82
C LEU A 583 15.91 9.20 28.97
N VAL A 584 14.87 10.03 29.06
CA VAL A 584 14.82 11.40 28.52
C VAL A 584 15.27 12.38 29.60
N LYS A 585 16.13 13.34 29.26
CA LYS A 585 16.87 14.18 30.22
C LYS A 585 16.88 15.68 29.89
N ARG A 586 16.59 16.09 28.66
CA ARG A 586 16.66 17.49 28.22
C ARG A 586 15.50 18.32 28.74
N HIS A 587 14.27 17.82 28.55
CA HIS A 587 13.04 18.45 29.03
C HIS A 587 12.20 17.44 29.79
N ASP A 588 11.29 17.93 30.63
CA ASP A 588 10.32 17.05 31.27
C ASP A 588 9.24 16.58 30.28
N TRP A 589 8.46 15.57 30.69
CA TRP A 589 7.41 14.99 29.85
C TRP A 589 6.33 16.02 29.47
N ARG A 590 6.08 17.03 30.32
CA ARG A 590 5.00 18.00 30.14
C ARG A 590 5.35 18.93 29.00
N TRP A 591 6.59 19.40 28.93
CA TRP A 591 7.07 20.22 27.82
C TRP A 591 6.85 19.56 26.46
N TYR A 592 7.18 18.27 26.33
CA TYR A 592 6.98 17.52 25.09
C TYR A 592 5.50 17.39 24.72
N LEU A 593 4.62 17.11 25.68
CA LEU A 593 3.18 17.01 25.42
C LEU A 593 2.57 18.37 25.05
N GLU A 594 3.02 19.46 25.68
CA GLU A 594 2.66 20.84 25.32
C GLU A 594 3.11 21.18 23.90
N LYS A 595 4.31 20.76 23.47
CA LYS A 595 4.79 20.97 22.09
C LYS A 595 4.01 20.15 21.06
N ALA A 596 3.64 18.91 21.37
CA ALA A 596 2.77 18.10 20.51
C ALA A 596 1.39 18.77 20.32
N HIS A 597 0.79 19.27 21.42
CA HIS A 597 -0.44 20.08 21.38
C HIS A 597 -0.27 21.34 20.53
N GLN A 598 0.76 22.15 20.80
CA GLN A 598 1.04 23.41 20.11
C GLN A 598 1.22 23.21 18.60
N THR A 599 1.87 22.11 18.19
CA THR A 599 2.03 21.71 16.79
C THR A 599 0.67 21.46 16.14
N THR A 600 -0.22 20.72 16.81
CA THR A 600 -1.56 20.42 16.28
C THR A 600 -2.41 21.69 16.12
N VAL A 601 -2.36 22.60 17.09
CA VAL A 601 -3.08 23.88 17.02
C VAL A 601 -2.52 24.77 15.90
N ALA A 602 -1.19 24.82 15.76
CA ALA A 602 -0.53 25.58 14.71
C ALA A 602 -0.91 25.10 13.31
N MET A 603 -1.07 23.79 13.10
CA MET A 603 -1.55 23.22 11.83
C MET A 603 -2.87 23.86 11.40
N MET A 604 -3.84 23.94 12.31
CA MET A 604 -5.16 24.51 12.02
C MET A 604 -5.11 26.02 11.79
N ARG A 605 -4.19 26.71 12.47
CA ARG A 605 -4.01 28.16 12.38
C ARG A 605 -3.27 28.59 11.11
N ASP A 606 -2.24 27.85 10.73
CA ASP A 606 -1.21 28.28 9.78
C ASP A 606 -1.22 27.50 8.47
N ALA A 607 -1.84 26.32 8.44
CA ALA A 607 -2.00 25.47 7.26
C ALA A 607 -3.47 25.09 6.95
N PRO A 608 -4.44 26.03 7.00
CA PRO A 608 -5.86 25.69 6.95
C PRO A 608 -6.31 25.06 5.63
N TYR A 609 -5.58 25.29 4.52
CA TYR A 609 -5.95 24.73 3.20
C TYR A 609 -5.87 23.20 3.21
N TYR A 610 -4.72 22.61 3.53
CA TYR A 610 -4.61 21.14 3.55
C TYR A 610 -5.23 20.51 4.80
N ALA A 611 -5.43 21.27 5.88
CA ALA A 611 -6.07 20.77 7.09
C ALA A 611 -7.53 20.36 6.90
N GLU A 612 -8.17 20.72 5.77
CA GLU A 612 -9.51 20.20 5.43
C GLU A 612 -9.49 18.72 5.04
N PHE A 613 -8.36 18.18 4.57
CA PHE A 613 -8.18 16.77 4.21
C PHE A 613 -7.71 15.94 5.41
N GLY A 614 -7.83 14.62 5.30
CA GLY A 614 -7.10 13.71 6.19
C GLY A 614 -5.60 13.71 5.85
N LEU A 615 -4.74 13.58 6.86
CA LEU A 615 -3.29 13.68 6.75
C LEU A 615 -2.63 12.33 7.04
N MET A 616 -1.47 12.07 6.43
CA MET A 616 -0.64 10.92 6.81
C MET A 616 -0.30 11.01 8.30
N GLU A 617 -0.43 9.89 9.01
CA GLU A 617 -0.16 9.79 10.45
C GLU A 617 -1.01 10.73 11.34
N GLY A 618 -2.04 11.39 10.80
CA GLY A 618 -2.86 12.34 11.56
C GLY A 618 -3.71 11.67 12.66
N ASP A 619 -3.78 10.35 12.68
CA ASP A 619 -4.34 9.58 13.79
C ASP A 619 -3.54 9.76 15.09
N VAL A 620 -2.27 10.20 15.04
CA VAL A 620 -1.48 10.57 16.22
C VAL A 620 -2.16 11.66 17.06
N PHE A 621 -2.93 12.55 16.42
CA PHE A 621 -3.65 13.61 17.11
C PHE A 621 -4.74 13.05 18.04
N VAL A 622 -5.29 11.88 17.73
CA VAL A 622 -6.23 11.21 18.63
C VAL A 622 -5.50 10.73 19.90
N ASP A 623 -4.30 10.18 19.75
CA ASP A 623 -3.51 9.70 20.89
C ASP A 623 -2.93 10.82 21.74
N ILE A 624 -2.48 11.92 21.12
CA ILE A 624 -2.10 13.15 21.83
C ILE A 624 -3.29 13.69 22.65
N LEU A 625 -4.50 13.75 22.07
CA LEU A 625 -5.69 14.20 22.78
C LEU A 625 -6.02 13.29 23.99
N LYS A 626 -5.93 11.97 23.82
CA LYS A 626 -6.15 11.01 24.92
C LYS A 626 -5.14 11.23 26.04
N ASP A 627 -3.87 11.47 25.71
CA ASP A 627 -2.82 11.70 26.69
C ASP A 627 -2.94 13.07 27.39
N LEU A 628 -3.34 14.13 26.68
CA LEU A 628 -3.68 15.42 27.29
C LEU A 628 -4.78 15.27 28.36
N LYS A 629 -5.87 14.56 28.02
CA LYS A 629 -6.95 14.27 28.97
C LYS A 629 -6.46 13.46 30.16
N ARG A 630 -5.60 12.47 29.91
CA ARG A 630 -5.08 11.57 30.93
C ARG A 630 -4.15 12.26 31.92
N GLU A 631 -3.32 13.18 31.46
CA GLU A 631 -2.41 13.97 32.29
C GLU A 631 -3.09 15.21 32.92
N GLY A 632 -4.39 15.41 32.67
CA GLY A 632 -5.18 16.50 33.26
C GLY A 632 -4.97 17.87 32.62
N MET A 633 -4.35 17.93 31.44
CA MET A 633 -4.14 19.14 30.63
C MET A 633 -5.44 19.53 29.92
N THR A 634 -6.42 19.95 30.72
CA THR A 634 -7.83 20.03 30.32
C THR A 634 -8.09 21.17 29.33
N ALA A 635 -7.37 22.29 29.43
CA ALA A 635 -7.55 23.43 28.54
C ALA A 635 -7.04 23.10 27.13
N GLU A 636 -5.84 22.52 27.06
CA GLU A 636 -5.19 22.03 25.84
C GLU A 636 -6.03 20.92 25.19
N ALA A 637 -6.51 19.96 25.98
CA ALA A 637 -7.40 18.91 25.48
C ALA A 637 -8.70 19.48 24.89
N ALA A 638 -9.33 20.45 25.56
CA ALA A 638 -10.58 21.06 25.10
C ALA A 638 -10.38 21.87 23.81
N GLU A 639 -9.29 22.63 23.70
CA GLU A 639 -8.93 23.37 22.48
C GLU A 639 -8.74 22.44 21.29
N MET A 640 -7.87 21.43 21.45
CA MET A 640 -7.55 20.47 20.40
C MET A 640 -8.78 19.66 19.98
N GLU A 641 -9.59 19.18 20.94
CA GLU A 641 -10.82 18.44 20.65
C GLU A 641 -11.82 19.29 19.86
N ALA A 642 -11.99 20.57 20.21
CA ALA A 642 -12.88 21.47 19.47
C ALA A 642 -12.40 21.71 18.03
N LEU A 643 -11.09 21.83 17.81
CA LEU A 643 -10.50 21.99 16.47
C LEU A 643 -10.69 20.73 15.62
N MET A 644 -10.38 19.56 16.18
CA MET A 644 -10.52 18.28 15.46
C MET A 644 -11.98 17.91 15.22
N LYS A 645 -12.88 18.27 16.14
CA LYS A 645 -14.33 18.10 15.93
C LYS A 645 -14.83 18.87 14.71
N LYS A 646 -14.30 20.09 14.44
CA LYS A 646 -14.68 20.84 13.23
C LYS A 646 -14.30 20.10 11.95
N ARG A 647 -13.10 19.50 11.90
CA ARG A 647 -12.68 18.66 10.76
C ARG A 647 -13.58 17.43 10.62
N ALA A 648 -13.85 16.76 11.74
CA ALA A 648 -14.73 15.60 11.74
C ALA A 648 -16.17 15.92 11.28
N ASP A 649 -16.73 17.03 11.75
CA ASP A 649 -18.06 17.48 11.33
C ASP A 649 -18.09 17.83 9.83
N HIS A 650 -17.01 18.40 9.27
CA HIS A 650 -16.86 18.63 7.83
C HIS A 650 -16.81 17.30 7.06
N TRP A 651 -15.91 16.38 7.43
CA TRP A 651 -15.79 15.07 6.79
C TRP A 651 -17.09 14.27 6.82
N ARG A 652 -17.87 14.39 7.90
CA ARG A 652 -19.18 13.75 8.01
C ARG A 652 -20.14 14.12 6.88
N THR A 653 -20.00 15.32 6.30
CA THR A 653 -20.83 15.80 5.17
C THR A 653 -20.40 15.25 3.81
N LEU A 654 -19.20 14.66 3.71
CA LEU A 654 -18.64 14.15 2.48
C LEU A 654 -19.07 12.70 2.25
N LYS A 655 -19.32 12.33 0.99
CA LYS A 655 -19.63 10.94 0.60
C LYS A 655 -18.45 10.00 0.85
N TYR A 656 -17.24 10.50 0.60
CA TYR A 656 -15.98 9.81 0.83
C TYR A 656 -15.06 10.76 1.61
N PRO A 657 -14.98 10.62 2.94
CA PRO A 657 -14.41 11.63 3.85
C PRO A 657 -12.87 11.72 3.86
N PHE A 658 -12.21 11.01 2.94
CA PHE A 658 -10.75 10.80 2.93
C PHE A 658 -10.10 11.29 1.62
N GLY A 659 -10.74 12.23 0.95
CA GLY A 659 -10.17 12.88 -0.23
C GLY A 659 -8.87 13.63 0.04
N SER A 660 -8.19 13.97 -1.05
CA SER A 660 -6.89 14.65 -1.09
C SER A 660 -6.87 15.58 -2.32
N GLU A 661 -5.70 16.09 -2.74
CA GLU A 661 -5.53 16.87 -3.97
C GLU A 661 -5.86 16.09 -5.26
N MET A 662 -5.94 14.75 -5.17
CA MET A 662 -6.17 13.83 -6.28
C MET A 662 -7.57 13.19 -6.21
N PRO A 663 -8.14 12.76 -7.36
CA PRO A 663 -9.44 12.07 -7.40
C PRO A 663 -9.45 10.72 -6.67
N TRP A 664 -8.28 10.18 -6.34
CA TRP A 664 -8.08 9.09 -5.39
C TRP A 664 -6.73 9.27 -4.72
N ASP A 665 -6.71 9.07 -3.41
CA ASP A 665 -5.53 9.00 -2.56
C ASP A 665 -5.92 8.23 -1.29
N SER A 666 -4.98 7.48 -0.71
CA SER A 666 -5.16 6.74 0.54
C SER A 666 -4.54 7.44 1.76
N THR A 667 -3.78 8.53 1.55
CA THR A 667 -2.95 9.20 2.55
C THR A 667 -3.69 9.51 3.86
N GLY A 668 -4.90 10.05 3.79
CA GLY A 668 -5.66 10.54 4.95
C GLY A 668 -6.59 9.53 5.63
N GLN A 669 -6.66 8.29 5.14
CA GLN A 669 -7.66 7.32 5.60
C GLN A 669 -7.54 6.91 7.08
N PRO A 670 -6.34 6.68 7.64
CA PRO A 670 -6.21 6.32 9.06
C PRO A 670 -6.74 7.42 9.99
N GLU A 671 -6.37 8.68 9.73
CA GLU A 671 -6.82 9.82 10.52
C GLU A 671 -8.34 9.97 10.47
N VAL A 672 -8.91 9.96 9.26
CA VAL A 672 -10.35 10.11 9.07
C VAL A 672 -11.09 8.99 9.78
N TYR A 673 -10.66 7.74 9.62
CA TYR A 673 -11.23 6.62 10.34
C TYR A 673 -11.19 6.85 11.86
N ALA A 674 -10.02 7.20 12.41
CA ALA A 674 -9.82 7.37 13.85
C ALA A 674 -10.73 8.47 14.44
N TRP A 675 -10.86 9.63 13.78
CA TRP A 675 -11.73 10.72 14.23
C TRP A 675 -13.21 10.43 14.06
N MET A 676 -13.61 9.79 12.94
CA MET A 676 -15.00 9.35 12.74
C MET A 676 -15.41 8.38 13.85
N ARG A 677 -14.53 7.44 14.22
CA ARG A 677 -14.76 6.54 15.35
C ARG A 677 -14.84 7.31 16.68
N TYR A 678 -13.88 8.19 16.94
CA TYR A 678 -13.79 8.95 18.20
C TYR A 678 -15.05 9.78 18.48
N PHE A 679 -15.61 10.46 17.46
CA PHE A 679 -16.81 11.29 17.60
C PHE A 679 -18.14 10.54 17.36
N GLY A 680 -18.12 9.21 17.19
CA GLY A 680 -19.33 8.39 17.06
C GLY A 680 -19.97 8.41 15.66
N PHE A 681 -19.22 8.76 14.62
CA PHE A 681 -19.65 8.75 13.22
C PHE A 681 -19.34 7.40 12.55
N ALA A 682 -19.94 6.32 13.08
CA ALA A 682 -19.68 4.96 12.62
C ALA A 682 -19.86 4.75 11.11
N PRO A 683 -20.91 5.25 10.43
CA PRO A 683 -21.08 5.02 8.98
C PRO A 683 -19.90 5.49 8.14
N GLN A 684 -19.29 6.64 8.48
CA GLN A 684 -18.13 7.18 7.79
C GLN A 684 -16.87 6.37 8.06
N ALA A 685 -16.68 5.89 9.29
CA ALA A 685 -15.58 4.99 9.61
C ALA A 685 -15.70 3.65 8.84
N GLU A 686 -16.89 3.06 8.77
CA GLU A 686 -17.10 1.82 8.01
C GLU A 686 -16.92 2.04 6.51
N ALA A 687 -17.35 3.18 5.96
CA ALA A 687 -17.10 3.52 4.56
C ALA A 687 -15.58 3.61 4.26
N THR A 688 -14.80 4.24 5.13
CA THR A 688 -13.33 4.28 5.00
C THR A 688 -12.73 2.88 5.05
N ARG A 689 -13.18 2.03 5.99
CA ARG A 689 -12.75 0.63 6.10
C ARG A 689 -13.00 -0.16 4.83
N GLU A 690 -14.21 -0.08 4.26
CA GLU A 690 -14.53 -0.82 3.04
C GLU A 690 -13.73 -0.30 1.85
N VAL A 691 -13.50 1.02 1.74
CA VAL A 691 -12.67 1.59 0.67
C VAL A 691 -11.23 1.08 0.75
N ILE A 692 -10.64 1.00 1.95
CA ILE A 692 -9.31 0.37 2.15
C ILE A 692 -9.32 -1.06 1.61
N LEU A 693 -10.31 -1.88 1.98
CA LEU A 693 -10.43 -3.26 1.46
C LEU A 693 -10.62 -3.33 -0.05
N GLY A 694 -11.11 -2.25 -0.67
CA GLY A 694 -11.22 -2.08 -2.10
C GLY A 694 -9.91 -2.18 -2.86
N TYR A 695 -8.76 -1.97 -2.21
CA TYR A 695 -7.45 -2.03 -2.88
C TYR A 695 -6.28 -2.50 -2.00
N ASP A 696 -6.58 -3.07 -0.83
CA ASP A 696 -5.64 -3.76 0.04
C ASP A 696 -6.02 -5.27 0.09
N PRO A 697 -5.35 -6.16 -0.68
CA PRO A 697 -5.90 -7.49 -0.95
C PRO A 697 -5.28 -8.62 -0.10
N THR A 698 -5.96 -9.78 -0.01
CA THR A 698 -5.41 -11.01 0.61
C THR A 698 -4.78 -11.95 -0.43
N ILE A 699 -3.79 -11.48 -1.18
CA ILE A 699 -3.11 -12.27 -2.22
C ILE A 699 -2.02 -13.19 -1.63
N PRO A 700 -1.83 -14.44 -2.11
CA PRO A 700 -0.76 -15.34 -1.66
C PRO A 700 0.67 -14.96 -2.10
N SER A 701 1.08 -13.76 -1.73
CA SER A 701 2.38 -13.17 -2.04
C SER A 701 2.77 -12.18 -0.95
N TRP A 702 4.01 -12.24 -0.47
CA TRP A 702 4.56 -11.21 0.42
C TRP A 702 4.33 -9.81 -0.15
N ALA A 703 4.61 -9.64 -1.45
CA ALA A 703 4.54 -8.35 -2.12
C ALA A 703 3.12 -7.77 -2.24
N TYR A 704 2.09 -8.61 -2.35
CA TYR A 704 0.73 -8.12 -2.62
C TYR A 704 -0.23 -8.31 -1.46
N ASN A 705 0.09 -9.11 -0.43
CA ASN A 705 -0.78 -9.29 0.73
C ASN A 705 -0.83 -8.02 1.59
N GLY A 706 -2.00 -7.40 1.71
CA GLY A 706 -2.19 -6.15 2.45
C GLY A 706 -1.40 -4.97 1.87
N ASN A 707 -0.87 -5.12 0.65
CA ASN A 707 -0.17 -4.05 -0.03
C ASN A 707 -1.18 -3.06 -0.59
N ALA A 708 -1.25 -1.87 0.02
CA ALA A 708 -2.10 -0.82 -0.48
C ALA A 708 -1.70 -0.44 -1.89
N ARG A 709 -2.69 -0.16 -2.74
CA ARG A 709 -2.42 0.38 -4.06
C ARG A 709 -1.71 1.73 -3.90
N ARG A 710 -0.49 1.83 -4.43
CA ARG A 710 0.29 3.06 -4.57
C ARG A 710 1.17 2.94 -5.81
N TYR A 711 1.34 4.03 -6.57
CA TYR A 711 2.12 3.96 -7.81
C TYR A 711 2.82 5.23 -8.31
N TRP A 712 2.82 6.33 -7.56
CA TRP A 712 3.45 7.60 -8.00
C TRP A 712 4.47 8.19 -7.04
N ASP A 713 4.50 7.74 -5.78
CA ASP A 713 5.34 8.29 -4.71
C ASP A 713 6.86 8.21 -4.95
N PHE A 714 7.36 7.33 -5.83
CA PHE A 714 8.76 7.38 -6.27
C PHE A 714 9.15 8.72 -6.91
N LEU A 715 8.18 9.47 -7.46
CA LEU A 715 8.41 10.83 -7.94
C LEU A 715 8.78 11.81 -6.79
N TYR A 716 8.33 11.53 -5.57
CA TYR A 716 8.41 12.42 -4.41
C TYR A 716 9.44 11.98 -3.36
N GLY A 717 9.56 10.67 -3.11
CA GLY A 717 10.45 10.11 -2.07
C GLY A 717 11.53 9.14 -2.58
N GLY A 718 11.39 8.62 -3.81
CA GLY A 718 12.32 7.62 -4.37
C GLY A 718 13.52 8.24 -5.09
N LYS A 719 14.62 7.48 -5.18
CA LYS A 719 15.75 7.84 -6.05
C LYS A 719 15.38 7.69 -7.52
N TYR A 720 14.71 6.58 -7.86
CA TYR A 720 14.34 6.26 -9.23
C TYR A 720 12.90 6.69 -9.51
N ALA A 721 12.75 7.95 -9.92
CA ALA A 721 11.45 8.55 -10.19
C ALA A 721 10.72 7.90 -11.39
N ARG A 722 9.68 7.10 -11.12
CA ARG A 722 8.81 6.50 -12.14
C ARG A 722 7.38 6.26 -11.64
N ILE A 723 6.43 6.19 -12.58
CA ILE A 723 5.05 5.75 -12.31
C ILE A 723 5.00 4.24 -12.41
N GLU A 724 4.82 3.58 -11.28
CA GLU A 724 5.01 2.14 -11.13
C GLU A 724 4.33 1.65 -9.87
N ARG A 725 3.70 0.46 -9.90
CA ARG A 725 3.26 -0.24 -8.68
C ARG A 725 4.39 -0.30 -7.65
N GLN A 726 4.10 0.20 -6.45
CA GLN A 726 5.00 0.19 -5.31
C GLN A 726 4.61 -0.91 -4.35
N ILE A 727 5.58 -1.72 -3.97
CA ILE A 727 5.39 -2.80 -2.99
C ILE A 727 5.89 -2.31 -1.64
N HIS A 728 5.00 -2.35 -0.65
CA HIS A 728 5.19 -1.95 0.74
C HIS A 728 5.65 -0.49 0.91
N HIS A 729 5.05 0.40 0.10
CA HIS A 729 5.03 1.83 0.38
C HIS A 729 4.25 2.13 1.68
N TYR A 730 4.48 3.31 2.29
CA TYR A 730 3.94 3.67 3.60
C TYR A 730 2.41 3.51 3.71
N GLY A 731 1.69 3.69 2.60
CA GLY A 731 0.23 3.55 2.56
C GLY A 731 -0.26 2.20 3.07
N SER A 732 0.52 1.12 2.88
CA SER A 732 0.14 -0.24 3.30
C SER A 732 0.07 -0.39 4.82
N ALA A 733 1.11 0.07 5.52
CA ALA A 733 1.17 -0.03 6.98
C ALA A 733 0.21 0.96 7.65
N LEU A 734 0.00 2.14 7.06
CA LEU A 734 -0.99 3.11 7.51
C LEU A 734 -2.43 2.56 7.39
N ASN A 735 -2.80 2.02 6.23
CA ASN A 735 -4.13 1.45 6.01
C ASN A 735 -4.43 0.23 6.91
N ALA A 736 -3.40 -0.49 7.35
CA ALA A 736 -3.57 -1.59 8.29
C ALA A 736 -4.13 -1.12 9.66
N VAL A 737 -3.84 0.12 10.09
CA VAL A 737 -4.23 0.63 11.42
C VAL A 737 -5.76 0.62 11.61
N PRO A 738 -6.58 1.22 10.71
CA PRO A 738 -8.04 1.08 10.75
C PRO A 738 -8.54 -0.36 10.76
N LEU A 739 -7.90 -1.26 9.99
CA LEU A 739 -8.35 -2.64 9.87
C LEU A 739 -8.11 -3.44 11.15
N PHE A 740 -7.00 -3.22 11.85
CA PHE A 740 -6.77 -3.77 13.19
C PHE A 740 -7.81 -3.27 14.19
N ASP A 741 -8.10 -1.97 14.16
CA ASP A 741 -9.11 -1.37 15.02
C ASP A 741 -10.51 -1.96 14.77
N ALA A 742 -10.90 -2.11 13.50
CA ALA A 742 -12.15 -2.73 13.09
C ALA A 742 -12.22 -4.21 13.52
N PHE A 743 -11.14 -4.99 13.30
CA PHE A 743 -11.09 -6.40 13.72
C PHE A 743 -11.24 -6.58 15.24
N ARG A 744 -10.64 -5.71 16.06
CA ARG A 744 -10.78 -5.81 17.52
C ARG A 744 -12.22 -5.60 17.99
N ARG A 745 -13.08 -4.95 17.19
CA ARG A 745 -14.50 -4.75 17.47
C ARG A 745 -15.37 -5.88 16.91
N ASP A 746 -15.00 -6.40 15.75
CA ASP A 746 -15.65 -7.54 15.10
C ASP A 746 -14.62 -8.65 14.78
N PRO A 747 -14.24 -9.46 15.78
CA PRO A 747 -13.23 -10.50 15.59
C PRO A 747 -13.72 -11.69 14.75
N ALA A 748 -14.98 -11.71 14.33
CA ALA A 748 -15.50 -12.74 13.43
C ALA A 748 -15.01 -12.53 11.98
N ASP A 749 -14.66 -11.31 11.60
CA ASP A 749 -14.18 -10.98 10.25
C ASP A 749 -12.65 -11.15 10.14
N LEU A 750 -12.21 -12.42 10.04
CA LEU A 750 -10.78 -12.76 9.89
C LEU A 750 -10.15 -12.09 8.64
N HIS A 751 -10.93 -11.69 7.64
CA HIS A 751 -10.41 -11.01 6.46
C HIS A 751 -9.72 -9.70 6.83
N LEU A 752 -10.31 -8.91 7.75
CA LEU A 752 -9.71 -7.67 8.25
C LEU A 752 -8.31 -7.90 8.83
N LEU A 753 -8.19 -8.91 9.70
CA LEU A 753 -6.91 -9.22 10.35
C LEU A 753 -5.84 -9.66 9.34
N ARG A 754 -6.24 -10.46 8.34
CA ARG A 754 -5.34 -10.97 7.29
C ARG A 754 -4.84 -9.87 6.35
N VAL A 755 -5.68 -8.87 6.04
CA VAL A 755 -5.24 -7.69 5.27
C VAL A 755 -4.33 -6.83 6.13
N ALA A 756 -4.73 -6.52 7.36
CA ALA A 756 -3.99 -5.67 8.28
C ALA A 756 -2.58 -6.20 8.56
N TYR A 757 -2.45 -7.49 8.90
CA TYR A 757 -1.14 -8.10 9.13
C TYR A 757 -0.26 -8.14 7.88
N GLY A 758 -0.85 -8.37 6.71
CA GLY A 758 -0.14 -8.31 5.44
C GLY A 758 0.51 -6.94 5.22
N GLY A 759 -0.26 -5.86 5.39
CA GLY A 759 0.23 -4.48 5.21
C GLY A 759 1.27 -4.08 6.25
N MET A 760 1.01 -4.40 7.53
CA MET A 760 1.91 -4.09 8.64
C MET A 760 3.26 -4.84 8.55
N MET A 761 3.23 -6.14 8.23
CA MET A 761 4.47 -6.94 8.08
C MET A 761 5.17 -6.67 6.76
N GLY A 762 4.42 -6.27 5.73
CA GLY A 762 4.98 -5.80 4.47
C GLY A 762 5.99 -4.67 4.69
N GLY A 763 5.66 -3.67 5.51
CA GLY A 763 6.59 -2.59 5.85
C GLY A 763 7.91 -3.04 6.48
N ILE A 764 7.95 -4.17 7.20
CA ILE A 764 9.20 -4.69 7.78
C ILE A 764 10.16 -5.21 6.70
N THR A 765 9.64 -5.63 5.54
CA THR A 765 10.50 -6.11 4.45
C THR A 765 11.37 -5.01 3.84
N ASN A 766 11.00 -3.73 4.03
CA ASN A 766 11.79 -2.58 3.60
C ASN A 766 13.08 -2.41 4.40
N ILE A 767 13.19 -3.01 5.59
CA ILE A 767 14.37 -2.97 6.44
C ILE A 767 15.34 -4.07 6.00
N ASP A 768 16.52 -3.66 5.51
CA ASP A 768 17.57 -4.59 5.13
C ASP A 768 18.32 -5.19 6.34
N GLN A 769 19.26 -6.10 6.09
CA GLN A 769 20.00 -6.78 7.16
C GLN A 769 20.92 -5.84 7.98
N GLU A 770 21.20 -4.63 7.50
CA GLU A 770 22.01 -3.63 8.21
C GLU A 770 21.14 -2.59 8.94
N GLY A 771 19.83 -2.61 8.72
CA GLY A 771 18.88 -1.66 9.28
C GLY A 771 18.54 -0.49 8.36
N PHE A 772 19.05 -0.45 7.12
CA PHE A 772 18.61 0.56 6.16
C PHE A 772 17.17 0.27 5.76
N SER A 773 16.30 1.28 5.84
CA SER A 773 14.93 1.20 5.38
C SER A 773 14.76 1.83 4.01
N SER A 774 14.20 1.10 3.05
CA SER A 774 13.87 1.60 1.71
C SER A 774 12.48 2.26 1.65
N ALA A 775 12.31 3.26 0.78
CA ALA A 775 11.02 3.91 0.52
C ALA A 775 9.93 2.89 0.07
N ALA A 776 10.25 2.03 -0.90
CA ALA A 776 9.40 0.93 -1.37
C ALA A 776 10.18 0.00 -2.32
N PHE A 777 9.59 -1.15 -2.66
CA PHE A 777 10.14 -2.07 -3.68
C PHE A 777 9.55 -1.80 -5.06
N HIS A 778 10.42 -1.76 -6.06
CA HIS A 778 10.09 -1.65 -7.48
C HIS A 778 9.59 -2.99 -8.05
N ALA A 779 8.28 -3.11 -8.28
CA ALA A 779 7.60 -4.34 -8.70
C ALA A 779 7.76 -4.70 -10.18
N TRP A 780 8.17 -3.76 -11.03
CA TRP A 780 8.28 -4.00 -12.46
C TRP A 780 9.40 -5.00 -12.75
N PRO A 781 9.15 -5.98 -13.64
CA PRO A 781 10.13 -7.00 -13.99
C PRO A 781 11.48 -6.47 -14.50
N ASP A 782 11.54 -5.21 -14.95
CA ASP A 782 12.77 -4.53 -15.41
C ASP A 782 13.63 -3.97 -14.27
N MET A 783 13.22 -4.11 -13.00
CA MET A 783 13.95 -3.55 -11.86
C MET A 783 14.00 -4.44 -10.62
N MET A 784 12.85 -4.96 -10.15
CA MET A 784 12.74 -5.95 -9.06
C MET A 784 13.72 -5.75 -7.88
N LYS A 785 13.79 -4.53 -7.34
CA LYS A 785 14.69 -4.19 -6.22
C LYS A 785 14.10 -3.11 -5.31
N TRP A 786 14.62 -3.03 -4.09
CA TRP A 786 14.35 -1.94 -3.15
C TRP A 786 14.88 -0.60 -3.68
N ASP A 787 14.10 0.48 -3.56
CA ASP A 787 14.59 1.82 -3.86
C ASP A 787 15.73 2.18 -2.88
N PRO A 788 16.85 2.73 -3.36
CA PRO A 788 18.01 2.99 -2.51
C PRO A 788 17.87 4.25 -1.65
N TYR A 789 16.82 5.07 -1.81
CA TYR A 789 16.51 6.12 -0.86
C TYR A 789 15.66 5.57 0.28
N SER A 790 15.96 6.03 1.50
CA SER A 790 15.07 5.80 2.64
C SER A 790 13.76 6.57 2.51
N GLY A 791 13.81 7.74 1.87
CA GLY A 791 12.65 8.51 1.43
C GLY A 791 11.57 8.64 2.49
N ASP A 792 10.36 8.27 2.10
CA ASP A 792 9.12 8.38 2.85
C ASP A 792 8.78 7.11 3.67
N TYR A 793 9.76 6.26 3.99
CA TYR A 793 9.51 5.04 4.76
C TYR A 793 8.94 5.29 6.17
N GLY A 794 9.32 6.39 6.82
CA GLY A 794 9.00 6.64 8.23
C GLY A 794 7.53 6.61 8.57
N MET A 795 6.66 7.07 7.67
CA MET A 795 5.21 7.04 7.86
C MET A 795 4.67 5.61 7.89
N GLY A 796 5.28 4.72 7.10
CA GLY A 796 4.93 3.31 7.13
C GLY A 796 5.38 2.69 8.44
N PHE A 797 6.57 3.04 8.91
CA PHE A 797 7.07 2.56 10.18
C PHE A 797 6.28 3.11 11.39
N TYR A 798 5.74 4.32 11.30
CA TYR A 798 4.76 4.83 12.27
C TYR A 798 3.55 3.90 12.36
N GLY A 799 2.92 3.57 11.23
CA GLY A 799 1.80 2.63 11.18
C GLY A 799 2.16 1.26 11.77
N HIS A 800 3.37 0.76 11.48
CA HIS A 800 3.89 -0.47 12.07
C HIS A 800 4.01 -0.38 13.59
N ALA A 801 4.64 0.66 14.13
CA ALA A 801 4.90 0.81 15.56
C ALA A 801 3.59 0.90 16.37
N ILE A 802 2.62 1.72 15.93
CA ILE A 802 1.38 1.88 16.71
C ILE A 802 0.45 0.66 16.62
N ALA A 803 0.58 -0.16 15.58
CA ALA A 803 -0.27 -1.34 15.35
C ALA A 803 0.33 -2.67 15.82
N SER A 804 1.66 -2.74 15.96
CA SER A 804 2.37 -3.99 16.30
C SER A 804 1.86 -4.61 17.59
N ALA A 805 1.35 -5.84 17.45
CA ALA A 805 0.77 -6.62 18.53
C ALA A 805 0.74 -8.11 18.19
N THR A 806 0.42 -8.92 19.18
CA THR A 806 0.07 -10.33 19.03
C THR A 806 -1.46 -10.49 19.03
N TYR A 807 -2.01 -11.27 18.10
CA TYR A 807 -3.44 -11.59 18.04
C TYR A 807 -3.66 -13.10 18.15
N VAL A 808 -4.64 -13.49 18.96
CA VAL A 808 -5.04 -14.87 19.19
C VAL A 808 -6.49 -15.04 18.76
N VAL A 809 -6.73 -15.93 17.80
CA VAL A 809 -8.04 -16.15 17.19
C VAL A 809 -8.40 -17.63 17.27
N ASP A 810 -9.65 -17.95 17.59
CA ASP A 810 -10.22 -19.28 17.40
C ASP A 810 -11.13 -19.24 16.18
N ASP A 811 -10.57 -19.55 15.01
CA ASP A 811 -11.29 -19.46 13.74
C ASP A 811 -12.15 -20.72 13.52
N PRO A 812 -13.42 -20.58 13.09
CA PRO A 812 -14.29 -21.73 12.88
C PRO A 812 -13.77 -22.68 11.80
N THR A 813 -12.90 -22.27 10.88
CA THR A 813 -12.33 -23.14 9.84
C THR A 813 -10.99 -23.74 10.26
N PHE A 814 -10.09 -22.91 10.80
CA PHE A 814 -8.67 -23.23 11.02
C PHE A 814 -8.31 -23.51 12.49
N GLY A 815 -9.22 -23.26 13.42
CA GLY A 815 -9.00 -23.40 14.87
C GLY A 815 -8.14 -22.27 15.43
N TRP A 816 -7.34 -22.58 16.46
CA TRP A 816 -6.46 -21.61 17.10
C TRP A 816 -5.34 -21.12 16.17
N LEU A 817 -5.34 -19.81 15.95
CA LEU A 817 -4.37 -19.07 15.13
C LEU A 817 -3.64 -18.03 15.98
N GLY A 818 -2.35 -17.85 15.67
CA GLY A 818 -1.53 -16.78 16.20
C GLY A 818 -1.09 -15.85 15.08
N PHE A 819 -1.21 -14.54 15.31
CA PHE A 819 -0.56 -13.53 14.50
C PHE A 819 0.38 -12.72 15.38
N GLY A 820 1.56 -12.36 14.85
CA GLY A 820 2.60 -11.70 15.65
C GLY A 820 3.11 -12.50 16.85
N GLY A 821 2.80 -13.79 16.97
CA GLY A 821 3.20 -14.61 18.11
C GLY A 821 2.89 -16.09 17.90
N ASP A 822 3.59 -16.94 18.64
CA ASP A 822 3.37 -18.38 18.63
C ASP A 822 2.21 -18.73 19.57
N VAL A 823 1.24 -19.48 19.05
CA VAL A 823 0.04 -19.93 19.78
C VAL A 823 0.01 -21.45 19.81
N THR A 824 -0.09 -22.00 21.02
CA THR A 824 -0.18 -23.44 21.25
C THR A 824 -1.38 -23.76 22.13
N ALA A 825 -2.20 -24.70 21.68
CA ALA A 825 -3.37 -25.17 22.43
C ALA A 825 -3.02 -26.45 23.20
N ALA A 826 -3.26 -26.45 24.52
CA ALA A 826 -3.22 -27.61 25.39
C ALA A 826 -4.59 -27.83 26.04
N LYS A 827 -4.78 -28.95 26.77
CA LYS A 827 -6.08 -29.27 27.40
C LYS A 827 -6.53 -28.15 28.36
N GLY A 828 -7.46 -27.32 27.89
CA GLY A 828 -8.09 -26.24 28.67
C GLY A 828 -7.33 -24.91 28.71
N SER A 829 -6.17 -24.79 28.05
CA SER A 829 -5.34 -23.58 28.09
C SER A 829 -4.67 -23.29 26.75
N ILE A 830 -4.60 -22.00 26.39
CA ILE A 830 -3.92 -21.50 25.21
C ILE A 830 -2.67 -20.73 25.65
N SER A 831 -1.48 -21.22 25.30
CA SER A 831 -0.20 -20.58 25.59
C SER A 831 0.23 -19.72 24.41
N ILE A 832 0.61 -18.48 24.72
CA ILE A 832 0.86 -17.41 23.76
C ILE A 832 2.24 -16.83 24.04
N THR A 833 3.11 -16.81 23.04
CA THR A 833 4.43 -16.18 23.13
C THR A 833 4.53 -15.09 22.06
N PRO A 834 4.43 -13.81 22.46
CA PRO A 834 4.57 -12.69 21.52
C PRO A 834 5.92 -12.70 20.80
N LYS A 835 5.88 -12.48 19.48
CA LYS A 835 7.01 -12.41 18.55
C LYS A 835 7.00 -11.16 17.66
N ASP A 836 5.96 -10.32 17.80
CA ASP A 836 5.87 -9.03 17.15
C ASP A 836 6.97 -8.08 17.67
N SER A 837 7.28 -7.05 16.89
CA SER A 837 8.37 -6.11 17.20
C SER A 837 8.17 -5.34 18.51
N ALA A 838 6.92 -5.23 19.00
CA ALA A 838 6.60 -4.47 20.20
C ALA A 838 6.61 -5.35 21.46
N ARG A 839 6.05 -6.56 21.40
CA ARG A 839 5.74 -7.41 22.57
C ARG A 839 4.99 -6.66 23.69
N ALA A 840 4.35 -5.56 23.35
CA ALA A 840 3.70 -4.64 24.30
C ALA A 840 2.17 -4.72 24.20
N ARG A 841 1.64 -5.45 23.21
CA ARG A 841 0.22 -5.45 22.89
C ARG A 841 -0.26 -6.86 22.57
N LEU A 842 -1.42 -7.23 23.11
CA LEU A 842 -2.04 -8.55 22.92
C LEU A 842 -3.55 -8.41 22.77
N PHE A 843 -4.10 -9.01 21.71
CA PHE A 843 -5.53 -9.17 21.54
C PHE A 843 -5.94 -10.64 21.64
N ILE A 844 -6.89 -10.96 22.52
CA ILE A 844 -7.47 -12.30 22.64
C ILE A 844 -8.92 -12.24 22.15
N ALA A 845 -9.13 -12.62 20.89
CA ALA A 845 -10.41 -12.45 20.20
C ALA A 845 -11.59 -13.12 20.92
N PRO A 846 -11.50 -14.38 21.40
CA PRO A 846 -12.62 -15.01 22.12
C PRO A 846 -12.97 -14.33 23.45
N ALA A 847 -12.03 -13.60 24.06
CA ALA A 847 -12.27 -12.82 25.27
C ALA A 847 -12.67 -11.37 24.97
N GLY A 848 -12.49 -10.92 23.72
CA GLY A 848 -12.63 -9.53 23.27
C GLY A 848 -11.79 -8.54 24.09
N GLN A 849 -10.60 -8.96 24.52
CA GLN A 849 -9.72 -8.15 25.36
C GLN A 849 -8.53 -7.61 24.57
N TRP A 850 -8.39 -6.30 24.58
CA TRP A 850 -7.23 -5.57 24.09
C TRP A 850 -6.35 -5.15 25.26
N ILE A 851 -5.14 -5.69 25.29
CA ILE A 851 -4.17 -5.51 26.38
C ILE A 851 -2.99 -4.73 25.83
N THR A 852 -2.62 -3.63 26.47
CA THR A 852 -1.46 -2.81 26.07
C THR A 852 -0.58 -2.44 27.24
N LEU A 853 0.73 -2.34 26.97
CA LEU A 853 1.75 -1.82 27.85
C LEU A 853 2.32 -0.53 27.25
N GLU A 854 2.30 0.55 28.03
CA GLU A 854 3.05 1.78 27.70
C GLU A 854 4.48 1.77 28.28
N ALA A 855 4.75 0.79 29.13
CA ALA A 855 6.07 0.44 29.65
C ALA A 855 6.06 -1.04 30.09
N GLY A 856 7.19 -1.72 29.91
CA GLY A 856 7.34 -3.16 30.12
C GLY A 856 7.04 -3.96 28.85
N LYS A 857 7.27 -5.28 28.91
CA LYS A 857 7.08 -6.21 27.79
C LYS A 857 6.35 -7.47 28.27
N ILE A 858 5.57 -8.08 27.38
CA ILE A 858 4.90 -9.36 27.61
C ILE A 858 5.89 -10.48 27.22
N ALA A 859 6.31 -11.27 28.20
CA ALA A 859 7.10 -12.48 28.00
C ALA A 859 6.25 -13.62 27.43
N ARG A 860 5.08 -13.81 28.05
CA ARG A 860 4.13 -14.89 27.75
C ARG A 860 2.75 -14.51 28.24
N ALA A 861 1.73 -15.08 27.61
CA ALA A 861 0.38 -15.10 28.16
C ALA A 861 -0.21 -16.52 28.13
N THR A 862 -1.09 -16.82 29.09
CA THR A 862 -1.92 -18.02 29.09
C THR A 862 -3.38 -17.62 29.16
N TYR A 863 -4.20 -18.07 28.21
CA TYR A 863 -5.65 -17.88 28.22
C TYR A 863 -6.36 -19.18 28.56
N THR A 864 -7.33 -19.11 29.48
CA THR A 864 -8.19 -20.24 29.86
C THR A 864 -9.59 -20.00 29.32
N PRO A 865 -9.99 -20.59 28.17
CA PRO A 865 -11.28 -20.30 27.54
C PRO A 865 -12.48 -20.55 28.44
N ALA A 866 -12.43 -21.60 29.27
CA ALA A 866 -13.55 -21.98 30.15
C ALA A 866 -13.91 -20.93 31.19
N THR A 867 -12.94 -20.12 31.64
CA THR A 867 -13.14 -19.11 32.69
C THR A 867 -12.94 -17.68 32.20
N GLY A 868 -12.41 -17.50 30.99
CA GLY A 868 -11.99 -16.20 30.49
C GLY A 868 -10.74 -15.63 31.17
N ARG A 869 -10.09 -16.38 32.08
CA ARG A 869 -8.89 -15.94 32.81
C ARG A 869 -7.70 -15.81 31.86
N ILE A 870 -6.95 -14.72 32.00
CA ILE A 870 -5.70 -14.46 31.29
C ILE A 870 -4.59 -14.28 32.32
N GLU A 871 -3.50 -15.03 32.18
CA GLU A 871 -2.29 -14.84 32.98
C GLU A 871 -1.23 -14.19 32.09
N LEU A 872 -0.72 -13.03 32.50
CA LEU A 872 0.33 -12.32 31.78
C LEU A 872 1.63 -12.42 32.57
N THR A 873 2.66 -12.97 31.94
CA THR A 873 4.03 -12.91 32.44
C THR A 873 4.73 -11.75 31.76
N LEU A 874 5.22 -10.81 32.56
CA LEU A 874 5.94 -9.61 32.13
C LEU A 874 7.44 -9.82 32.26
N ASP A 875 8.22 -9.23 31.34
CA ASP A 875 9.68 -9.24 31.42
C ASP A 875 10.19 -8.56 32.70
N PRO A 876 11.41 -8.89 33.17
CA PRO A 876 12.04 -8.26 34.32
C PRO A 876 12.16 -6.73 34.23
N ALA A 877 12.30 -6.10 35.39
CA ALA A 877 12.66 -4.70 35.51
C ALA A 877 14.02 -4.43 34.87
N ASN A 878 14.17 -3.25 34.27
CA ASN A 878 15.47 -2.70 33.91
C ASN A 878 15.63 -1.29 34.50
N ARG A 879 16.85 -0.73 34.40
CA ARG A 879 17.19 0.57 34.99
C ARG A 879 16.24 1.72 34.61
N HIS A 880 15.64 1.66 33.42
CA HIS A 880 14.73 2.68 32.90
C HIS A 880 13.26 2.24 32.92
N THR A 881 12.96 0.99 33.28
CA THR A 881 11.61 0.43 33.27
C THR A 881 11.40 -0.39 34.55
N PRO A 882 11.32 0.26 35.72
CA PRO A 882 11.07 -0.42 36.99
C PRO A 882 9.62 -0.84 37.20
N HIS A 883 8.69 -0.26 36.43
CA HIS A 883 7.27 -0.57 36.48
C HIS A 883 6.73 -0.83 35.08
N ALA A 884 5.83 -1.80 34.97
CA ALA A 884 5.00 -1.95 33.79
C ALA A 884 3.73 -1.10 33.90
N ARG A 885 3.30 -0.58 32.76
CA ARG A 885 2.14 0.32 32.66
C ARG A 885 1.07 -0.29 31.77
N LEU A 886 0.08 -0.94 32.38
CA LEU A 886 -0.89 -1.80 31.73
C LEU A 886 -2.25 -1.13 31.53
N PHE A 887 -2.85 -1.34 30.35
CA PHE A 887 -4.25 -1.06 30.07
C PHE A 887 -4.93 -2.33 29.56
N VAL A 888 -6.20 -2.48 29.92
CA VAL A 888 -7.05 -3.60 29.49
C VAL A 888 -8.40 -3.03 29.08
N GLU A 889 -8.75 -3.21 27.81
CA GLU A 889 -9.99 -2.70 27.21
C GLU A 889 -10.83 -3.87 26.67
N ALA A 890 -12.11 -3.87 27.02
CA ALA A 890 -13.11 -4.75 26.42
C ALA A 890 -13.62 -4.11 25.12
N THR A 891 -13.27 -4.68 23.98
CA THR A 891 -13.51 -4.04 22.66
C THR A 891 -14.69 -4.61 21.89
N THR A 892 -15.26 -5.72 22.36
CA THR A 892 -16.44 -6.36 21.76
C THR A 892 -17.63 -6.26 22.71
N GLU A 893 -18.85 -6.32 22.18
CA GLU A 893 -20.08 -6.21 22.98
C GLU A 893 -20.20 -7.29 24.07
N ALA A 894 -19.71 -8.51 23.80
CA ALA A 894 -19.75 -9.63 24.74
C ALA A 894 -18.59 -9.64 25.75
N ALA A 895 -17.58 -8.77 25.57
CA ALA A 895 -16.40 -8.76 26.43
C ALA A 895 -16.71 -8.15 27.80
N ARG A 896 -16.34 -8.88 28.87
CA ARG A 896 -16.47 -8.39 30.24
C ARG A 896 -15.23 -7.58 30.62
N PRO A 897 -15.37 -6.49 31.38
CA PRO A 897 -14.23 -5.80 31.97
C PRO A 897 -13.40 -6.75 32.84
N MET A 898 -12.09 -6.56 32.87
CA MET A 898 -11.17 -7.38 33.65
C MET A 898 -10.82 -6.74 35.00
N THR A 899 -10.64 -7.59 36.01
CA THR A 899 -9.94 -7.26 37.26
C THR A 899 -8.47 -7.61 37.12
N VAL A 900 -7.59 -6.66 37.43
CA VAL A 900 -6.14 -6.84 37.39
C VAL A 900 -5.63 -7.07 38.81
N ALA A 901 -5.25 -8.31 39.13
CA ALA A 901 -4.80 -8.66 40.46
C ALA A 901 -3.47 -7.97 40.83
N GLY A 902 -3.38 -7.42 42.04
CA GLY A 902 -2.14 -6.85 42.58
C GLY A 902 -1.67 -5.53 41.95
N ALA A 903 -2.48 -4.89 41.10
CA ALA A 903 -2.07 -3.67 40.40
C ALA A 903 -2.70 -2.40 41.00
N LYS A 904 -1.95 -1.29 40.97
CA LYS A 904 -2.42 0.02 41.42
C LYS A 904 -3.07 0.77 40.26
N ALA A 905 -4.31 1.20 40.42
CA ALA A 905 -4.97 2.09 39.47
C ALA A 905 -4.31 3.49 39.51
N GLU A 906 -3.95 4.01 38.35
CA GLU A 906 -3.27 5.30 38.18
C GLU A 906 -3.53 5.78 36.76
N ARG A 907 -3.71 7.08 36.48
CA ARG A 907 -3.81 7.66 35.11
C ARG A 907 -4.67 6.85 34.11
N GLY A 908 -5.83 6.35 34.53
CA GLY A 908 -6.74 5.56 33.66
C GLY A 908 -6.29 4.13 33.31
N GLY A 909 -5.28 3.59 33.98
CA GLY A 909 -4.74 2.24 33.76
C GLY A 909 -4.09 1.70 35.04
N PHE A 910 -3.18 0.75 34.89
CA PHE A 910 -2.61 -0.01 36.01
C PHE A 910 -1.09 0.07 36.04
N THR A 911 -0.52 0.33 37.22
CA THR A 911 0.92 0.33 37.46
C THR A 911 1.28 -0.94 38.22
N ILE A 912 2.24 -1.69 37.70
CA ILE A 912 2.71 -2.98 38.24
C ILE A 912 4.21 -2.88 38.49
N PRO A 913 4.68 -3.04 39.75
CA PRO A 913 6.11 -3.14 40.03
C PRO A 913 6.72 -4.36 39.33
N LEU A 914 7.78 -4.14 38.57
CA LEU A 914 8.57 -5.22 38.00
C LEU A 914 9.67 -5.64 38.98
N ALA A 915 10.08 -6.91 38.90
CA ALA A 915 11.14 -7.48 39.73
C ALA A 915 12.37 -7.86 38.87
N ALA A 916 13.45 -8.32 39.51
CA ALA A 916 14.61 -8.86 38.79
C ALA A 916 14.27 -10.13 37.99
N GLU A 917 13.20 -10.84 38.39
CA GLU A 917 12.66 -12.00 37.69
C GLU A 917 11.32 -11.65 37.01
N PRO A 918 10.88 -12.40 35.99
CA PRO A 918 9.59 -12.19 35.35
C PRO A 918 8.42 -12.21 36.34
N VAL A 919 7.50 -11.24 36.22
CA VAL A 919 6.35 -11.09 37.11
C VAL A 919 5.09 -11.61 36.42
N THR A 920 4.32 -12.47 37.08
CA THR A 920 3.03 -12.95 36.55
C THR A 920 1.85 -12.30 37.26
N ILE A 921 0.92 -11.77 36.49
CA ILE A 921 -0.34 -11.18 36.97
C ILE A 921 -1.55 -11.91 36.36
N ALA A 922 -2.65 -11.95 37.10
CA ALA A 922 -3.91 -12.52 36.63
C ALA A 922 -4.91 -11.41 36.26
N LEU A 923 -5.48 -11.54 35.06
CA LEU A 923 -6.65 -10.82 34.61
C LEU A 923 -7.86 -11.76 34.67
N THR A 924 -8.90 -11.35 35.41
CA THR A 924 -10.10 -12.17 35.62
C THR A 924 -11.35 -11.39 35.22
N PRO A 925 -12.27 -11.99 34.44
CA PRO A 925 -13.53 -11.32 34.08
C PRO A 925 -14.30 -10.90 35.33
N ARG A 926 -14.85 -9.68 35.32
CA ARG A 926 -15.77 -9.20 36.35
C ARG A 926 -17.17 -9.78 36.20
#